data_AF-A0A7J6S3L1-F1
#
_entry.id   AF-A0A7J6S3L1-F1
#
_cell.length_a   1.000
_cell.length_b   1.000
_cell.length_c   1.000
_cell.angle_alpha   90.00
_cell.angle_beta   90.00
_cell.angle_gamma   90.00
#
_symmetry.space_group_name_H-M   'P 1'
#
loop_
_entity.id
_entity.type
_entity.pdbx_description
1 polymer ?
#
loop_
_entity_poly.entity_id
_entity_poly.type
_entity_poly.pdbx_seq_one_letter_code
_entity_poly.pdbx_strand_id
1 'polypeptide(L)'
;MSRCRIAPEATRALLPSEASTSACTASSHRISPLAIKAKVDTPEKLYEWLKRCRHCKLVNTKVPELGCEIVDVSMLKRKSEDKTYLKNDLLHCLLRRGMSLAVTTSEGNKRRKVEPASAEEEVDGGPCSASTEEVAKVVLLRQGLPKFFDIDVDKDFADSDEPSWLRKRLAERWPTNLYLLDKANGENAQVSWSGEFSAWVICSKNVSLVARELADIHRFKSDRFEYAKLVAAAWFEELQKLERIGTLETVLAVLHSVFNHDRPKIRKILSHHTLVGELCGRSGVQHIVKYNSQGLKWYALVANVCGAESACVAPADTLTILKACGLTTIEEVCPAKAVELREGDWDSMRNEIAAVNQSEMHDVTTLEHLIRCQREGVVAYFENRRAEGDGAVVVVALGKAKTAQYRLLRKLREVTKQATRKRQDVKVFKQPCEMMLSGNARKDELLALFLDLFRRVQYVVREDIDGFGAFEAVDQRFPELLALAARTEVVQDATDAAGRVIVIHSPPGSVPKGMVTDDFVLHPDKVRKMLVRGSHVVQLPNILQLKGLSKLLRHRVKVIRYGWDGQVGDVLNRTLERGKGEDLYETDKRFFGSPIDKQCALIGKWYETLGKIAIPGVQQTSVGTEEELRAAVEKLLSGEFEESEGAGEAQRVFVVAPIGVPGSGKTRLLKEVFAKLAVAHGKYRQNLVEEKSETAAGANVWDALYLSSDNFAGKGRADQRRQNMAMRRASEAFSRESIGRAPEGSTHVVLVDKNHIHTGDLRGSASPFMKANAQVKVIALFLADTDDVAGEEKVWNYPWSPKTMAVCLKRVLERDAHPTLGSAANDDRKKASVFLKFWRLFERHRGLEESNLVSSVLVLPIVGGGRWKEDGTGLAKEILASDIDSDESGEKVLEKVKKLVAMLECGEESSAEFDKCVDLVVQKVRTLASAPLASRALPPRTLTAPTPPFQLRCPLYVGVEISGGM
;
A
#
# COMPACT_ATOMS: atom_id res chain seq x y z
N MET A 1 -20.24 -40.79 -32.57
CA MET A 1 -18.79 -40.92 -32.34
C MET A 1 -18.17 -41.67 -33.52
N SER A 2 -17.74 -40.93 -34.53
CA SER A 2 -17.02 -41.45 -35.70
C SER A 2 -15.55 -41.67 -35.33
N ARG A 3 -15.07 -42.92 -35.44
CA ARG A 3 -13.66 -43.26 -35.21
C ARG A 3 -12.81 -42.68 -36.34
N CYS A 4 -12.16 -41.55 -36.10
CA CYS A 4 -11.17 -40.99 -37.01
C CYS A 4 -9.91 -41.87 -36.95
N ARG A 5 -9.69 -42.71 -37.97
CA ARG A 5 -8.43 -43.44 -38.16
C ARG A 5 -7.40 -42.46 -38.71
N ILE A 6 -6.48 -41.99 -37.87
CA ILE A 6 -5.32 -41.23 -38.33
C ILE A 6 -4.37 -42.22 -39.01
N ALA A 7 -4.03 -41.95 -40.28
CA ALA A 7 -3.12 -42.80 -41.04
C ALA A 7 -1.70 -42.77 -40.41
N PRO A 8 -1.01 -43.92 -40.25
CA PRO A 8 0.33 -44.00 -39.64
C PRO A 8 1.38 -43.10 -40.30
N GLU A 9 1.23 -42.81 -41.59
CA GLU A 9 2.18 -42.00 -42.38
C GLU A 9 2.21 -40.52 -41.95
N ALA A 10 1.10 -39.96 -41.45
CA ALA A 10 1.07 -38.59 -40.92
C ALA A 10 1.87 -38.43 -39.61
N THR A 11 2.07 -39.53 -38.87
CA THR A 11 2.81 -39.52 -37.59
C THR A 11 4.32 -39.47 -37.83
N ARG A 12 4.80 -39.98 -38.96
CA ARG A 12 6.24 -40.00 -39.30
C ARG A 12 6.79 -38.63 -39.70
N ALA A 13 5.96 -37.76 -40.27
CA ALA A 13 6.31 -36.39 -40.65
C ALA A 13 6.37 -35.40 -39.47
N LEU A 14 5.83 -35.78 -38.30
CA LEU A 14 5.76 -34.94 -37.10
C LEU A 14 6.86 -35.25 -36.06
N LEU A 15 7.67 -36.29 -36.29
CA LEU A 15 8.76 -36.64 -35.39
C LEU A 15 9.99 -35.78 -35.71
N PRO A 16 10.54 -35.03 -34.73
CA PRO A 16 11.79 -34.30 -34.91
C PRO A 16 12.90 -35.27 -35.33
N SER A 17 13.74 -34.89 -36.31
CA SER A 17 14.90 -35.70 -36.70
C SER A 17 15.82 -35.90 -35.50
N GLU A 18 16.54 -37.03 -35.39
CA GLU A 18 17.44 -37.31 -34.26
C GLU A 18 18.44 -36.17 -34.00
N ALA A 19 18.89 -35.52 -35.09
CA ALA A 19 19.73 -34.34 -35.07
C ALA A 19 19.10 -33.16 -34.30
N SER A 20 17.80 -32.93 -34.41
CA SER A 20 17.12 -31.83 -33.70
C SER A 20 17.02 -32.06 -32.19
N THR A 21 16.72 -33.28 -31.74
CA THR A 21 16.71 -33.64 -30.30
C THR A 21 18.11 -33.60 -29.70
N SER A 22 19.12 -34.06 -30.44
CA SER A 22 20.54 -33.97 -30.05
C SER A 22 20.99 -32.51 -29.92
N ALA A 23 20.72 -31.68 -30.93
CA ALA A 23 21.08 -30.26 -30.96
C ALA A 23 20.38 -29.45 -29.86
N CYS A 24 19.10 -29.72 -29.57
CA CYS A 24 18.35 -29.08 -28.48
C CYS A 24 18.98 -29.29 -27.11
N THR A 25 19.61 -30.46 -26.89
CA THR A 25 20.29 -30.75 -25.62
C THR A 25 21.67 -30.11 -25.54
N ALA A 26 22.44 -30.06 -26.63
CA ALA A 26 23.83 -29.59 -26.58
C ALA A 26 23.95 -28.08 -26.27
N SER A 27 23.07 -27.23 -26.81
CA SER A 27 23.17 -25.77 -26.66
C SER A 27 22.82 -25.27 -25.25
N SER A 28 21.79 -25.86 -24.64
CA SER A 28 21.25 -25.45 -23.33
C SER A 28 22.14 -25.84 -22.15
N HIS A 29 23.09 -26.77 -22.35
CA HIS A 29 23.98 -27.30 -21.31
C HIS A 29 25.31 -26.55 -21.19
N ARG A 30 25.56 -25.52 -22.01
CA ARG A 30 26.76 -24.69 -21.86
C ARG A 30 26.73 -23.95 -20.54
N ILE A 31 27.86 -23.90 -19.83
CA ILE A 31 28.01 -23.19 -18.57
C ILE A 31 28.36 -21.74 -18.84
N SER A 32 27.68 -20.80 -18.18
CA SER A 32 27.93 -19.38 -18.25
C SER A 32 29.38 -19.04 -17.86
N PRO A 33 30.06 -18.13 -18.57
CA PRO A 33 31.38 -17.64 -18.19
C PRO A 33 31.43 -17.10 -16.74
N LEU A 34 30.33 -16.52 -16.25
CA LEU A 34 30.23 -16.04 -14.87
C LEU A 34 30.29 -17.18 -13.85
N ALA A 35 29.62 -18.30 -14.13
CA ALA A 35 29.61 -19.47 -13.26
C ALA A 35 30.98 -20.16 -13.23
N ILE A 36 31.64 -20.26 -14.39
CA ILE A 36 33.02 -20.75 -14.50
C ILE A 36 33.97 -19.86 -13.71
N LYS A 37 33.89 -18.54 -13.89
CA LYS A 37 34.71 -17.55 -13.16
C LYS A 37 34.50 -17.64 -11.64
N ALA A 38 33.28 -17.94 -11.20
CA ALA A 38 32.95 -18.14 -9.79
C ALA A 38 33.27 -19.54 -9.25
N LYS A 39 33.72 -20.47 -10.12
CA LYS A 39 33.97 -21.89 -9.80
C LYS A 39 32.72 -22.60 -9.27
N VAL A 40 31.56 -22.37 -9.90
CA VAL A 40 30.25 -22.93 -9.51
C VAL A 40 29.66 -23.78 -10.64
N ASP A 41 30.45 -24.73 -11.13
CA ASP A 41 30.17 -25.60 -12.28
C ASP A 41 29.64 -26.99 -11.90
N THR A 42 29.64 -27.35 -10.60
CA THR A 42 29.07 -28.61 -10.10
C THR A 42 28.02 -28.37 -9.00
N PRO A 43 27.10 -29.33 -8.76
CA PRO A 43 26.11 -29.22 -7.67
C PRO A 43 26.73 -29.04 -6.29
N GLU A 44 27.86 -29.70 -6.01
CA GLU A 44 28.60 -29.59 -4.74
C GLU A 44 29.13 -28.17 -4.54
N LYS A 45 29.80 -27.62 -5.56
CA LYS A 45 30.32 -26.24 -5.50
C LYS A 45 29.19 -25.22 -5.42
N LEU A 46 28.07 -25.47 -6.10
CA LEU A 46 26.86 -24.66 -5.97
C LEU A 46 26.30 -24.68 -4.55
N TYR A 47 26.21 -25.85 -3.93
CA TYR A 47 25.76 -25.97 -2.55
C TYR A 47 26.70 -25.24 -1.58
N GLU A 48 28.02 -25.38 -1.73
CA GLU A 48 29.00 -24.63 -0.93
C GLU A 48 28.87 -23.12 -1.10
N TRP A 49 28.72 -22.65 -2.34
CA TRP A 49 28.51 -21.24 -2.63
C TRP A 49 27.22 -20.73 -1.99
N LEU A 50 26.14 -21.50 -2.09
CA LEU A 50 24.84 -21.16 -1.53
C LEU A 50 24.86 -21.04 0.00
N LYS A 51 25.62 -21.91 0.70
CA LYS A 51 25.82 -21.81 2.15
C LYS A 51 26.48 -20.50 2.57
N ARG A 52 27.36 -19.95 1.72
CA ARG A 52 28.07 -18.68 1.97
C ARG A 52 27.30 -17.45 1.48
N CYS A 53 26.28 -17.64 0.65
CA CYS A 53 25.53 -16.55 0.05
C CYS A 53 24.58 -15.88 1.06
N ARG A 54 24.92 -14.65 1.49
CA ARG A 54 24.12 -13.85 2.44
C ARG A 54 22.73 -13.44 1.94
N HIS A 55 22.44 -13.67 0.66
CA HIS A 55 21.14 -13.36 0.06
C HIS A 55 20.17 -14.55 0.05
N CYS A 56 20.68 -15.76 0.29
CA CYS A 56 19.92 -16.99 0.21
C CYS A 56 19.54 -17.50 1.61
N LYS A 57 18.45 -18.27 1.66
CA LYS A 57 18.02 -19.10 2.77
C LYS A 57 17.84 -20.52 2.24
N LEU A 58 18.56 -21.45 2.86
CA LEU A 58 18.43 -22.87 2.60
C LEU A 58 17.39 -23.44 3.55
N VAL A 59 16.44 -24.19 2.99
CA VAL A 59 15.37 -24.81 3.76
C VAL A 59 15.38 -26.29 3.50
N ASN A 60 15.75 -27.03 4.54
CA ASN A 60 15.97 -28.44 4.40
C ASN A 60 14.72 -29.26 4.77
N THR A 61 14.53 -30.38 4.09
CA THR A 61 13.47 -31.37 4.35
C THR A 61 14.08 -32.76 4.27
N LYS A 62 14.10 -33.48 5.39
CA LYS A 62 14.58 -34.88 5.42
C LYS A 62 13.61 -35.79 4.67
N VAL A 63 14.15 -36.71 3.87
CA VAL A 63 13.40 -37.77 3.19
C VAL A 63 14.07 -39.11 3.52
N PRO A 64 13.80 -39.67 4.71
CA PRO A 64 14.53 -40.82 5.25
C PRO A 64 14.48 -42.05 4.34
N GLU A 65 13.36 -42.27 3.64
CA GLU A 65 13.17 -43.43 2.75
C GLU A 65 14.11 -43.39 1.53
N LEU A 66 14.58 -42.19 1.17
CA LEU A 66 15.52 -41.99 0.06
C LEU A 66 16.96 -41.81 0.54
N GLY A 67 17.19 -41.79 1.86
CA GLY A 67 18.50 -41.54 2.46
C GLY A 67 19.08 -40.16 2.10
N CYS A 68 18.22 -39.15 1.93
CA CYS A 68 18.65 -37.81 1.55
C CYS A 68 17.90 -36.69 2.27
N GLU A 69 18.45 -35.49 2.15
CA GLU A 69 17.83 -34.23 2.56
C GLU A 69 17.62 -33.37 1.32
N ILE A 70 16.37 -32.93 1.09
CA ILE A 70 16.05 -31.95 0.04
C ILE A 70 16.35 -30.57 0.59
N VAL A 71 17.19 -29.82 -0.12
CA VAL A 71 17.53 -28.43 0.20
C VAL A 71 16.84 -27.51 -0.80
N ASP A 72 15.74 -26.89 -0.39
CA ASP A 72 15.07 -25.84 -1.16
C ASP A 72 15.79 -24.50 -0.95
N VAL A 73 16.11 -23.83 -2.06
CA VAL A 73 16.80 -22.53 -2.04
C VAL A 73 15.80 -21.40 -2.21
N SER A 74 15.84 -20.43 -1.30
CA SER A 74 14.95 -19.25 -1.32
C SER A 74 15.72 -17.97 -1.04
N MET A 75 15.17 -16.82 -1.42
CA MET A 75 15.76 -15.51 -1.10
C MET A 75 15.42 -15.09 0.34
N LEU A 76 16.44 -14.64 1.09
CA LEU A 76 16.30 -14.25 2.50
C LEU A 76 15.39 -13.02 2.68
N LYS A 77 15.57 -11.99 1.84
CA LYS A 77 14.80 -10.72 1.87
C LYS A 77 13.87 -10.59 0.67
N ARG A 78 12.63 -11.09 0.80
CA ARG A 78 11.63 -11.05 -0.28
C ARG A 78 11.28 -9.64 -0.78
N LYS A 79 11.27 -8.63 0.10
CA LYS A 79 10.92 -7.24 -0.27
C LYS A 79 11.96 -6.57 -1.17
N SER A 80 13.22 -6.99 -1.11
CA SER A 80 14.32 -6.45 -1.91
C SER A 80 14.81 -7.43 -2.97
N GLU A 81 14.11 -8.56 -3.16
CA GLU A 81 14.50 -9.65 -4.05
C GLU A 81 14.87 -9.11 -5.44
N ASP A 82 13.99 -8.30 -6.03
CA ASP A 82 14.20 -7.79 -7.39
C ASP A 82 15.44 -6.89 -7.48
N LYS A 83 15.60 -5.96 -6.52
CA LYS A 83 16.77 -5.08 -6.44
C LYS A 83 18.07 -5.87 -6.23
N THR A 84 18.02 -6.98 -5.50
CA THR A 84 19.19 -7.83 -5.26
C THR A 84 19.60 -8.56 -6.55
N TYR A 85 18.64 -9.12 -7.29
CA TYR A 85 18.93 -9.77 -8.57
C TYR A 85 19.47 -8.77 -9.62
N LEU A 86 18.89 -7.58 -9.71
CA LEU A 86 19.33 -6.53 -10.65
C LEU A 86 20.74 -5.99 -10.37
N LYS A 87 21.26 -6.17 -9.15
CA LYS A 87 22.59 -5.70 -8.74
C LYS A 87 23.68 -6.77 -8.77
N ASN A 88 23.31 -8.03 -8.96
CA ASN A 88 24.23 -9.15 -8.81
C ASN A 88 24.02 -10.17 -9.94
N ASP A 89 24.73 -9.97 -11.04
CA ASP A 89 24.63 -10.80 -12.24
C ASP A 89 25.02 -12.26 -11.97
N LEU A 90 25.97 -12.51 -11.06
CA LEU A 90 26.34 -13.87 -10.66
C LEU A 90 25.19 -14.57 -9.93
N LEU A 91 24.56 -13.89 -8.97
CA LEU A 91 23.38 -14.40 -8.28
C LEU A 91 22.23 -14.63 -9.25
N HIS A 92 22.01 -13.73 -10.22
CA HIS A 92 20.97 -13.89 -11.25
C HIS A 92 21.23 -15.10 -12.17
N CYS A 93 22.50 -15.32 -12.53
CA CYS A 93 22.93 -16.46 -13.33
C CYS A 93 22.76 -17.79 -12.58
N LEU A 94 23.24 -17.86 -11.33
CA LEU A 94 23.27 -19.08 -10.54
C LEU A 94 21.91 -19.39 -9.89
N LEU A 95 21.27 -18.42 -9.24
CA LEU A 95 20.04 -18.65 -8.47
C LEU A 95 18.79 -18.47 -9.32
N ARG A 96 18.36 -19.57 -9.93
CA ARG A 96 17.08 -19.64 -10.65
C ARG A 96 15.88 -19.69 -9.71
N ARG A 97 14.70 -19.28 -10.20
CA ARG A 97 13.46 -19.18 -9.42
C ARG A 97 12.80 -20.56 -9.27
N GLY A 98 13.07 -21.20 -8.14
CA GLY A 98 12.70 -22.58 -7.85
C GLY A 98 13.90 -23.49 -8.10
N MET A 99 14.73 -23.65 -7.07
CA MET A 99 15.94 -24.46 -7.12
C MET A 99 15.96 -25.38 -5.91
N SER A 100 16.24 -26.66 -6.16
CA SER A 100 16.35 -27.64 -5.09
C SER A 100 17.51 -28.60 -5.35
N LEU A 101 18.21 -28.94 -4.29
CA LEU A 101 19.30 -29.90 -4.27
C LEU A 101 18.87 -31.11 -3.41
N ALA A 102 19.44 -32.27 -3.64
CA ALA A 102 19.45 -33.37 -2.69
C ALA A 102 20.85 -33.53 -2.14
N VAL A 103 20.96 -33.65 -0.83
CA VAL A 103 22.21 -33.94 -0.13
C VAL A 103 22.07 -35.33 0.46
N THR A 104 22.89 -36.28 0.04
CA THR A 104 22.90 -37.64 0.64
C THR A 104 23.92 -37.68 1.76
N THR A 105 23.49 -38.13 2.95
CA THR A 105 24.38 -38.35 4.08
C THR A 105 25.14 -39.67 3.90
N SER A 106 26.29 -39.81 4.56
CA SER A 106 27.08 -41.05 4.58
C SER A 106 26.25 -42.24 5.07
N GLU A 107 25.36 -42.05 6.06
CA GLU A 107 24.40 -43.07 6.51
C GLU A 107 23.39 -43.49 5.43
N GLY A 108 22.87 -42.52 4.66
CA GLY A 108 21.97 -42.81 3.54
C GLY A 108 22.65 -43.64 2.46
N ASN A 109 23.94 -43.39 2.23
CA ASN A 109 24.74 -44.14 1.27
C ASN A 109 25.01 -45.59 1.75
N LYS A 110 25.21 -45.79 3.06
CA LYS A 110 25.31 -47.13 3.66
C LYS A 110 24.01 -47.92 3.50
N ARG A 111 22.85 -47.32 3.79
CA ARG A 111 21.54 -47.98 3.64
C ARG A 111 21.23 -48.41 2.21
N ARG A 112 21.68 -47.66 1.19
CA ARG A 112 21.50 -48.03 -0.22
C ARG A 112 22.39 -49.17 -0.70
N LYS A 113 23.56 -49.35 -0.08
CA LYS A 113 24.46 -50.46 -0.41
C LYS A 113 24.03 -51.78 0.24
N VAL A 114 23.13 -51.75 1.22
CA VAL A 114 22.64 -52.94 1.93
C VAL A 114 21.28 -53.36 1.35
N GLU A 115 21.31 -53.87 0.12
CA GLU A 115 20.38 -54.91 -0.34
C GLU A 115 21.23 -56.10 -0.83
N PRO A 116 20.81 -57.35 -0.59
CA PRO A 116 21.71 -58.38 -0.10
C PRO A 116 22.37 -59.17 -1.23
N ALA A 117 23.70 -59.16 -1.26
CA ALA A 117 24.48 -60.27 -1.77
C ALA A 117 25.53 -60.61 -0.70
N SER A 118 25.30 -61.76 -0.04
CA SER A 118 26.16 -62.43 0.97
C SER A 118 26.47 -61.66 2.27
N ALA A 119 25.80 -62.12 3.34
CA ALA A 119 26.33 -62.16 4.70
C ALA A 119 27.66 -62.96 4.72
N GLU A 120 28.62 -62.84 5.62
CA GLU A 120 28.68 -62.52 7.05
C GLU A 120 30.11 -62.00 7.31
N GLU A 121 30.30 -61.03 8.21
CA GLU A 121 31.47 -60.94 9.11
C GLU A 121 31.30 -59.69 10.00
N GLU A 122 30.89 -59.91 11.24
CA GLU A 122 30.87 -58.92 12.32
C GLU A 122 32.30 -58.67 12.80
N VAL A 123 32.75 -57.41 12.81
CA VAL A 123 33.98 -57.00 13.50
C VAL A 123 33.69 -55.82 14.42
N ASP A 124 34.23 -55.98 15.62
CA ASP A 124 33.93 -55.32 16.89
C ASP A 124 34.43 -53.86 17.01
N GLY A 125 33.77 -53.13 17.91
CA GLY A 125 33.67 -51.68 17.96
C GLY A 125 34.89 -50.91 18.48
N GLY A 126 35.16 -49.78 17.83
CA GLY A 126 36.04 -48.71 18.30
C GLY A 126 35.28 -47.38 18.51
N PRO A 127 35.67 -46.54 19.48
CA PRO A 127 34.92 -45.35 19.87
C PRO A 127 34.99 -44.23 18.81
N CYS A 128 33.81 -43.77 18.37
CA CYS A 128 33.63 -42.70 17.39
C CYS A 128 34.13 -41.34 17.90
N SER A 129 35.22 -40.86 17.32
CA SER A 129 35.55 -39.43 17.30
C SER A 129 34.49 -38.68 16.48
N ALA A 130 34.15 -37.46 16.90
CA ALA A 130 33.20 -36.59 16.20
C ALA A 130 33.80 -36.13 14.84
N SER A 131 33.78 -37.02 13.86
CA SER A 131 34.15 -36.73 12.48
C SER A 131 33.14 -35.74 11.91
N THR A 132 33.62 -34.63 11.37
CA THR A 132 32.84 -33.74 10.49
C THR A 132 32.06 -34.60 9.50
N GLU A 133 30.71 -34.56 9.57
CA GLU A 133 29.82 -35.26 8.65
C GLU A 133 30.18 -34.89 7.21
N GLU A 134 30.94 -35.76 6.56
CA GLU A 134 31.37 -35.56 5.19
C GLU A 134 30.15 -35.75 4.28
N VAL A 135 29.77 -34.68 3.58
CA VAL A 135 28.67 -34.70 2.62
C VAL A 135 29.05 -35.62 1.47
N ALA A 136 28.34 -36.74 1.32
CA ALA A 136 28.75 -37.81 0.41
C ALA A 136 28.47 -37.51 -1.07
N LYS A 137 27.38 -36.78 -1.38
CA LYS A 137 27.00 -36.41 -2.76
C LYS A 137 25.95 -35.30 -2.75
N VAL A 138 26.04 -34.37 -3.70
CA VAL A 138 25.00 -33.36 -3.94
C VAL A 138 24.43 -33.54 -5.34
N VAL A 139 23.10 -33.58 -5.46
CA VAL A 139 22.41 -33.72 -6.75
C VAL A 139 21.53 -32.51 -6.98
N LEU A 140 21.66 -31.86 -8.13
CA LEU A 140 20.71 -30.84 -8.56
C LEU A 140 19.41 -31.52 -8.99
N LEU A 141 18.38 -31.41 -8.15
CA LEU A 141 17.09 -32.04 -8.41
C LEU A 141 16.28 -31.26 -9.45
N ARG A 142 16.23 -29.93 -9.31
CA ARG A 142 15.45 -29.07 -10.20
C ARG A 142 16.01 -27.65 -10.30
N GLN A 143 15.74 -27.02 -11.43
CA GLN A 143 16.11 -25.65 -11.74
C GLN A 143 15.00 -24.98 -12.56
N GLY A 144 14.33 -23.98 -11.99
CA GLY A 144 13.31 -23.19 -12.68
C GLY A 144 13.90 -22.14 -13.63
N LEU A 145 13.04 -21.30 -14.20
CA LEU A 145 13.46 -20.16 -15.01
C LEU A 145 14.27 -19.13 -14.17
N PRO A 146 15.17 -18.35 -14.79
CA PRO A 146 15.84 -17.27 -14.07
C PRO A 146 14.79 -16.23 -13.62
N LYS A 147 15.16 -15.38 -12.66
CA LYS A 147 14.27 -14.28 -12.28
C LYS A 147 14.12 -13.33 -13.46
N PHE A 148 12.89 -13.08 -13.91
CA PHE A 148 12.60 -12.06 -14.93
C PHE A 148 11.61 -11.02 -14.42
N PHE A 149 11.73 -9.81 -14.95
CA PHE A 149 11.09 -8.60 -14.45
C PHE A 149 9.96 -8.15 -15.38
N ASP A 150 9.12 -7.25 -14.85
CA ASP A 150 8.12 -6.58 -15.67
C ASP A 150 8.83 -5.69 -16.70
N ILE A 151 8.40 -5.74 -17.95
CA ILE A 151 8.88 -4.87 -19.04
C ILE A 151 8.06 -3.59 -18.98
N ASP A 152 8.72 -2.47 -18.72
CA ASP A 152 8.18 -1.13 -18.89
C ASP A 152 8.50 -0.68 -20.31
N VAL A 153 7.60 -0.94 -21.25
CA VAL A 153 7.85 -0.80 -22.70
C VAL A 153 8.39 0.58 -23.08
N ASP A 154 7.93 1.64 -22.39
CA ASP A 154 8.38 3.00 -22.65
C ASP A 154 9.77 3.28 -22.09
N LYS A 155 10.14 2.71 -20.94
CA LYS A 155 11.44 2.96 -20.30
C LYS A 155 12.52 1.98 -20.72
N ASP A 156 12.17 0.70 -20.82
CA ASP A 156 13.13 -0.37 -21.07
C ASP A 156 13.69 -0.29 -22.49
N PHE A 157 12.95 0.32 -23.42
CA PHE A 157 13.34 0.53 -24.82
C PHE A 157 13.51 2.01 -25.17
N ALA A 158 13.53 2.94 -24.21
CA ALA A 158 13.87 4.34 -24.47
C ALA A 158 15.39 4.53 -24.50
N ASP A 159 15.84 5.49 -25.30
CA ASP A 159 17.19 6.02 -25.23
C ASP A 159 17.29 6.89 -23.97
N SER A 160 17.89 6.33 -22.91
CA SER A 160 18.15 7.02 -21.65
C SER A 160 19.61 6.88 -21.25
N ASP A 161 20.15 7.91 -20.58
CA ASP A 161 21.54 7.92 -20.11
C ASP A 161 21.86 6.75 -19.17
N GLU A 162 20.87 6.32 -18.39
CA GLU A 162 20.93 5.09 -17.59
C GLU A 162 20.11 4.00 -18.29
N PRO A 163 20.74 3.06 -19.04
CA PRO A 163 20.00 2.01 -19.72
C PRO A 163 19.33 1.09 -18.70
N SER A 164 18.11 0.67 -19.02
CA SER A 164 17.41 -0.33 -18.22
C SER A 164 18.20 -1.63 -18.11
N TRP A 165 17.88 -2.45 -17.10
CA TRP A 165 18.51 -3.76 -16.93
C TRP A 165 18.33 -4.67 -18.16
N LEU A 166 17.16 -4.58 -18.81
CA LEU A 166 16.85 -5.36 -19.99
C LEU A 166 17.67 -4.86 -21.17
N ARG A 167 17.72 -3.54 -21.38
CA ARG A 167 18.51 -2.91 -22.44
C ARG A 167 19.98 -3.25 -22.31
N LYS A 168 20.55 -3.13 -21.10
CA LYS A 168 21.94 -3.51 -20.82
C LYS A 168 22.21 -4.97 -21.22
N ARG A 169 21.32 -5.89 -20.83
CA ARG A 169 21.49 -7.32 -21.09
C ARG A 169 21.31 -7.70 -22.55
N LEU A 170 20.38 -7.05 -23.26
CA LEU A 170 20.18 -7.25 -24.70
C LEU A 170 21.30 -6.60 -25.52
N ALA A 171 21.90 -5.49 -25.06
CA ALA A 171 23.06 -4.88 -25.71
C ALA A 171 24.32 -5.74 -25.61
N GLU A 172 24.51 -6.49 -24.51
CA GLU A 172 25.62 -7.45 -24.39
C GLU A 172 25.52 -8.60 -25.39
N ARG A 173 24.28 -8.97 -25.78
CA ARG A 173 24.03 -10.04 -26.75
C ARG A 173 22.70 -9.84 -27.45
N TRP A 174 22.74 -9.17 -28.60
CA TRP A 174 21.55 -8.78 -29.34
C TRP A 174 20.68 -9.99 -29.72
N PRO A 175 19.36 -9.96 -29.48
CA PRO A 175 18.47 -11.04 -29.88
C PRO A 175 18.15 -10.98 -31.39
N THR A 176 18.25 -12.12 -32.05
CA THR A 176 17.82 -12.31 -33.45
C THR A 176 16.31 -12.55 -33.57
N ASN A 177 15.68 -13.06 -32.51
CA ASN A 177 14.26 -13.41 -32.52
C ASN A 177 13.63 -13.04 -31.17
N LEU A 178 12.36 -12.60 -31.22
CA LEU A 178 11.48 -12.39 -30.07
C LEU A 178 10.36 -13.41 -30.14
N TYR A 179 10.22 -14.21 -29.08
CA TYR A 179 9.11 -15.15 -28.92
C TYR A 179 8.19 -14.67 -27.80
N LEU A 180 6.90 -14.53 -28.09
CA LEU A 180 5.88 -14.12 -27.12
C LEU A 180 4.98 -15.31 -26.81
N LEU A 181 5.00 -15.76 -25.56
CA LEU A 181 4.09 -16.77 -25.04
C LEU A 181 3.09 -16.14 -24.08
N ASP A 182 1.85 -16.65 -24.06
CA ASP A 182 0.87 -16.18 -23.10
C ASP A 182 1.36 -16.41 -21.66
N LYS A 183 1.12 -15.41 -20.82
CA LYS A 183 1.48 -15.52 -19.42
C LYS A 183 0.32 -16.15 -18.66
N ALA A 184 0.36 -17.47 -18.50
CA ALA A 184 -0.58 -18.17 -17.64
C ALA A 184 -0.66 -17.55 -16.23
N ASN A 185 -1.88 -17.48 -15.71
CA ASN A 185 -2.22 -16.98 -14.39
C ASN A 185 -2.63 -18.16 -13.50
N GLY A 186 -1.64 -18.91 -13.03
CA GLY A 186 -1.82 -20.06 -12.16
C GLY A 186 -0.84 -20.09 -10.99
N GLU A 187 -0.74 -21.26 -10.36
CA GLU A 187 0.29 -21.56 -9.37
C GLU A 187 1.47 -22.28 -10.01
N ASN A 188 2.68 -21.78 -9.74
CA ASN A 188 3.87 -22.24 -10.45
C ASN A 188 4.10 -23.74 -10.23
N ALA A 189 4.21 -24.49 -11.32
CA ALA A 189 4.42 -25.93 -11.35
C ALA A 189 5.77 -26.25 -11.97
N GLN A 190 6.54 -27.12 -11.33
CA GLN A 190 7.80 -27.60 -11.88
C GLN A 190 7.94 -29.10 -11.66
N VAL A 191 8.40 -29.82 -12.67
CA VAL A 191 8.60 -31.27 -12.61
C VAL A 191 9.92 -31.66 -13.24
N SER A 192 10.70 -32.48 -12.55
CA SER A 192 11.85 -33.18 -13.13
C SER A 192 11.84 -34.64 -12.69
N TRP A 193 12.70 -35.45 -13.29
CA TRP A 193 12.92 -36.84 -12.90
C TRP A 193 14.31 -36.97 -12.30
N SER A 194 14.44 -37.62 -11.14
CA SER A 194 15.76 -37.95 -10.62
C SER A 194 16.07 -39.42 -10.88
N GLY A 195 17.05 -39.67 -11.75
CA GLY A 195 17.56 -41.02 -11.98
C GLY A 195 18.16 -41.64 -10.71
N GLU A 196 18.80 -40.81 -9.87
CA GLU A 196 19.41 -41.23 -8.60
C GLU A 196 18.40 -41.80 -7.60
N PHE A 197 17.20 -41.22 -7.54
CA PHE A 197 16.14 -41.64 -6.61
C PHE A 197 15.08 -42.54 -7.27
N SER A 198 15.16 -42.68 -8.60
CA SER A 198 14.10 -43.25 -9.44
C SER A 198 12.73 -42.69 -9.07
N ALA A 199 12.65 -41.37 -8.95
CA ALA A 199 11.47 -40.67 -8.47
C ALA A 199 11.26 -39.33 -9.19
N TRP A 200 10.01 -38.89 -9.25
CA TRP A 200 9.65 -37.56 -9.70
C TRP A 200 10.03 -36.54 -8.63
N VAL A 201 10.58 -35.42 -9.07
CA VAL A 201 10.75 -34.23 -8.25
C VAL A 201 9.65 -33.28 -8.70
N ILE A 202 8.68 -33.02 -7.82
CA ILE A 202 7.49 -32.24 -8.15
C ILE A 202 7.40 -31.06 -7.21
N CYS A 203 7.22 -29.87 -7.77
CA CYS A 203 7.48 -28.66 -7.02
C CYS A 203 6.46 -27.55 -7.29
N SER A 204 6.24 -26.75 -6.25
CA SER A 204 5.74 -25.39 -6.39
C SER A 204 6.91 -24.41 -6.54
N LYS A 205 6.63 -23.09 -6.55
CA LYS A 205 7.67 -22.04 -6.64
C LYS A 205 8.86 -22.23 -5.68
N ASN A 206 8.63 -22.55 -4.40
CA ASN A 206 9.69 -22.52 -3.37
C ASN A 206 9.84 -23.84 -2.60
N VAL A 207 9.04 -24.85 -2.95
CA VAL A 207 8.99 -26.10 -2.18
C VAL A 207 8.97 -27.28 -3.13
N SER A 208 9.76 -28.30 -2.81
CA SER A 208 9.88 -29.53 -3.60
C SER A 208 9.41 -30.74 -2.82
N LEU A 209 8.81 -31.66 -3.57
CA LEU A 209 8.47 -33.02 -3.15
C LEU A 209 9.32 -33.96 -3.98
N VAL A 210 9.64 -35.12 -3.43
CA VAL A 210 10.06 -36.27 -4.23
C VAL A 210 8.98 -37.33 -4.06
N ALA A 211 8.52 -37.95 -5.15
CA ALA A 211 7.45 -38.95 -5.13
C ALA A 211 7.63 -39.92 -6.31
N ARG A 212 7.47 -41.22 -6.07
CA ARG A 212 7.43 -42.24 -7.11
C ARG A 212 6.01 -42.39 -7.65
N GLU A 213 5.04 -42.29 -6.76
CA GLU A 213 3.61 -42.44 -7.04
C GLU A 213 2.75 -41.43 -6.25
N LEU A 214 1.44 -41.42 -6.52
CA LEU A 214 0.49 -40.50 -5.90
C LEU A 214 0.44 -40.66 -4.37
N ALA A 215 0.54 -41.89 -3.87
CA ALA A 215 0.47 -42.19 -2.43
C ALA A 215 1.60 -41.51 -1.63
N ASP A 216 2.79 -41.38 -2.23
CA ASP A 216 3.96 -40.75 -1.60
C ASP A 216 3.73 -39.29 -1.23
N ILE A 217 2.76 -38.60 -1.84
CA ILE A 217 2.46 -37.20 -1.56
C ILE A 217 1.98 -37.00 -0.11
N HIS A 218 1.30 -38.00 0.46
CA HIS A 218 0.70 -37.90 1.80
C HIS A 218 1.73 -37.83 2.95
N ARG A 219 3.00 -38.20 2.70
CA ARG A 219 4.06 -38.06 3.70
C ARG A 219 4.44 -36.61 3.99
N PHE A 220 4.13 -35.69 3.07
CA PHE A 220 4.40 -34.27 3.22
C PHE A 220 3.26 -33.56 3.98
N LYS A 221 3.26 -33.71 5.30
CA LYS A 221 2.17 -33.23 6.19
C LYS A 221 2.12 -31.72 6.37
N SER A 222 3.26 -31.02 6.30
CA SER A 222 3.31 -29.57 6.55
C SER A 222 2.55 -28.76 5.49
N ASP A 223 1.85 -27.72 5.93
CA ASP A 223 1.07 -26.80 5.08
C ASP A 223 1.91 -26.13 3.99
N ARG A 224 3.22 -25.97 4.20
CA ARG A 224 4.12 -25.40 3.18
C ARG A 224 4.14 -26.19 1.87
N PHE A 225 3.76 -27.47 1.92
CA PHE A 225 3.73 -28.36 0.75
C PHE A 225 2.40 -28.30 0.01
N GLU A 226 1.38 -27.59 0.49
CA GLU A 226 0.02 -27.59 -0.07
C GLU A 226 0.01 -27.45 -1.60
N TYR A 227 0.61 -26.37 -2.14
CA TYR A 227 0.68 -26.15 -3.58
C TYR A 227 1.48 -27.21 -4.32
N ALA A 228 2.58 -27.68 -3.75
CA ALA A 228 3.37 -28.73 -4.39
C ALA A 228 2.58 -30.04 -4.46
N LYS A 229 1.80 -30.38 -3.42
CA LYS A 229 0.93 -31.57 -3.39
C LYS A 229 -0.15 -31.50 -4.47
N LEU A 230 -0.70 -30.31 -4.70
CA LEU A 230 -1.70 -30.08 -5.76
C LEU A 230 -1.10 -30.22 -7.16
N VAL A 231 0.11 -29.66 -7.37
CA VAL A 231 0.86 -29.85 -8.61
C VAL A 231 1.17 -31.33 -8.82
N ALA A 232 1.57 -32.06 -7.77
CA ALA A 232 1.85 -33.48 -7.85
C ALA A 232 0.61 -34.32 -8.19
N ALA A 233 -0.53 -34.05 -7.56
CA ALA A 233 -1.78 -34.71 -7.90
C ALA A 233 -2.17 -34.48 -9.37
N ALA A 234 -2.09 -33.23 -9.85
CA ALA A 234 -2.37 -32.90 -11.24
C ALA A 234 -1.37 -33.55 -12.21
N TRP A 235 -0.10 -33.67 -11.81
CA TRP A 235 0.93 -34.31 -12.63
C TRP A 235 0.69 -35.81 -12.78
N PHE A 236 0.39 -36.52 -11.69
CA PHE A 236 0.07 -37.95 -11.77
C PHE A 236 -1.23 -38.20 -12.53
N GLU A 237 -2.21 -37.30 -12.46
CA GLU A 237 -3.41 -37.37 -13.31
C GLU A 237 -3.06 -37.20 -14.80
N GLU A 238 -2.16 -36.28 -15.15
CA GLU A 238 -1.68 -36.10 -16.52
C GLU A 238 -0.93 -37.34 -17.03
N LEU A 239 -0.07 -37.95 -16.20
CA LEU A 239 0.58 -39.23 -16.53
C LEU A 239 -0.43 -40.36 -16.79
N GLN A 240 -1.46 -40.50 -15.94
CA GLN A 240 -2.52 -41.49 -16.16
C GLN A 240 -3.32 -41.24 -17.45
N LYS A 241 -3.55 -39.97 -17.82
CA LYS A 241 -4.20 -39.63 -19.10
C LYS A 241 -3.36 -40.09 -20.29
N LEU A 242 -2.05 -39.84 -20.24
CA LEU A 242 -1.10 -40.29 -21.27
C LEU A 242 -1.08 -41.83 -21.39
N GLU A 243 -1.17 -42.55 -20.28
CA GLU A 243 -1.30 -44.01 -20.25
C GLU A 243 -2.58 -44.48 -20.96
N ARG A 244 -3.74 -43.90 -20.60
CA ARG A 244 -5.06 -44.32 -21.14
C ARG A 244 -5.25 -44.08 -22.63
N ILE A 245 -4.71 -42.99 -23.16
CA ILE A 245 -4.83 -42.66 -24.60
C ILE A 245 -3.98 -43.63 -25.44
N GLY A 246 -3.21 -44.52 -24.80
CA GLY A 246 -2.23 -45.34 -25.48
C GLY A 246 -1.13 -44.49 -26.08
N THR A 247 -1.08 -43.18 -25.82
CA THR A 247 0.07 -42.34 -26.17
C THR A 247 1.27 -42.84 -25.41
N LEU A 248 1.14 -43.26 -24.14
CA LEU A 248 2.29 -43.83 -23.44
C LEU A 248 2.76 -45.10 -24.14
N GLU A 249 1.88 -46.08 -24.43
CA GLU A 249 2.27 -47.34 -25.09
C GLU A 249 2.65 -47.19 -26.57
N THR A 250 2.05 -46.27 -27.33
CA THR A 250 2.34 -46.00 -28.75
C THR A 250 3.60 -45.14 -28.90
N VAL A 251 3.80 -44.17 -28.01
CA VAL A 251 5.10 -43.49 -27.85
C VAL A 251 6.13 -44.53 -27.41
N LEU A 252 5.85 -45.40 -26.44
CA LEU A 252 6.78 -46.47 -26.06
C LEU A 252 7.07 -47.44 -27.22
N ALA A 253 6.07 -47.87 -28.01
CA ALA A 253 6.23 -48.84 -29.10
C ALA A 253 6.93 -48.26 -30.34
N VAL A 254 6.58 -47.05 -30.77
CA VAL A 254 7.30 -46.35 -31.87
C VAL A 254 8.76 -46.10 -31.47
N LEU A 255 9.04 -45.98 -30.16
CA LEU A 255 10.38 -45.67 -29.66
C LEU A 255 11.23 -46.87 -29.29
N HIS A 256 10.62 -47.98 -28.91
CA HIS A 256 11.29 -49.28 -28.84
C HIS A 256 11.89 -49.67 -30.19
N SER A 257 11.28 -49.26 -31.31
CA SER A 257 11.79 -49.57 -32.66
C SER A 257 12.97 -48.72 -33.14
N VAL A 258 13.21 -47.55 -32.54
CA VAL A 258 14.28 -46.60 -32.96
C VAL A 258 15.44 -46.58 -31.97
N PHE A 259 15.18 -46.84 -30.68
CA PHE A 259 16.21 -46.80 -29.64
C PHE A 259 16.12 -48.04 -28.76
N ASN A 260 16.99 -49.02 -29.01
CA ASN A 260 17.22 -50.15 -28.10
C ASN A 260 17.70 -49.64 -26.73
N HIS A 261 16.78 -49.42 -25.77
CA HIS A 261 16.88 -49.61 -24.30
C HIS A 261 15.80 -48.80 -23.50
N ASP A 262 14.75 -49.51 -23.07
CA ASP A 262 14.14 -49.59 -21.72
C ASP A 262 13.75 -48.37 -20.84
N ARG A 263 13.60 -47.13 -21.32
CA ARG A 263 12.98 -46.06 -20.49
C ARG A 263 12.00 -45.11 -21.24
N PRO A 264 10.90 -44.66 -20.60
CA PRO A 264 9.99 -43.66 -21.16
C PRO A 264 10.72 -42.35 -21.49
N LYS A 265 10.58 -41.87 -22.73
CA LYS A 265 11.21 -40.64 -23.26
C LYS A 265 11.16 -39.45 -22.30
N ILE A 266 10.02 -39.25 -21.65
CA ILE A 266 9.81 -38.13 -20.75
C ILE A 266 10.71 -38.19 -19.50
N ARG A 267 10.95 -39.38 -18.94
CA ARG A 267 11.87 -39.53 -17.79
C ARG A 267 13.31 -39.22 -18.19
N LYS A 268 13.72 -39.58 -19.41
CA LYS A 268 15.06 -39.28 -19.95
C LYS A 268 15.24 -37.79 -20.25
N ILE A 269 14.23 -37.12 -20.80
CA ILE A 269 14.28 -35.67 -21.02
C ILE A 269 14.36 -34.96 -19.66
N LEU A 270 13.47 -35.34 -18.73
CA LEU A 270 13.35 -34.73 -17.41
C LEU A 270 14.42 -35.17 -16.41
N SER A 271 15.29 -36.14 -16.75
CA SER A 271 16.50 -36.40 -15.96
C SER A 271 17.57 -35.33 -16.13
N HIS A 272 17.51 -34.58 -17.23
CA HIS A 272 18.44 -33.50 -17.54
C HIS A 272 17.75 -32.14 -17.56
N HIS A 273 16.42 -32.10 -17.46
CA HIS A 273 15.65 -30.86 -17.52
C HIS A 273 14.59 -30.79 -16.43
N THR A 274 14.22 -29.57 -16.07
CA THR A 274 13.01 -29.25 -15.32
C THR A 274 11.96 -28.72 -16.29
N LEU A 275 10.81 -29.37 -16.31
CA LEU A 275 9.59 -28.89 -16.94
C LEU A 275 9.00 -27.77 -16.08
N VAL A 276 8.63 -26.66 -16.70
CA VAL A 276 8.08 -25.48 -16.02
C VAL A 276 6.73 -25.10 -16.62
N GLY A 277 5.75 -24.91 -15.75
CA GLY A 277 4.36 -24.61 -16.10
C GLY A 277 3.63 -23.87 -14.99
N GLU A 278 2.31 -23.76 -15.15
CA GLU A 278 1.38 -23.22 -14.14
C GLU A 278 0.21 -24.20 -13.98
N LEU A 279 -0.23 -24.42 -12.73
CA LEU A 279 -1.49 -25.08 -12.41
C LEU A 279 -2.61 -24.04 -12.46
N CYS A 280 -3.44 -24.13 -13.50
CA CYS A 280 -4.50 -23.16 -13.80
C CYS A 280 -5.88 -23.72 -13.44
N GLY A 281 -6.89 -22.84 -13.35
CA GLY A 281 -8.32 -23.20 -13.28
C GLY A 281 -8.85 -23.77 -11.97
N ARG A 282 -8.06 -23.76 -10.90
CA ARG A 282 -8.53 -24.14 -9.56
C ARG A 282 -9.48 -23.06 -9.00
N SER A 283 -10.53 -23.46 -8.30
CA SER A 283 -11.38 -22.55 -7.52
C SER A 283 -10.73 -22.18 -6.19
N GLY A 284 -11.02 -20.99 -5.64
CA GLY A 284 -10.50 -20.57 -4.33
C GLY A 284 -9.03 -20.16 -4.30
N VAL A 285 -8.45 -19.86 -5.46
CA VAL A 285 -7.09 -19.30 -5.58
C VAL A 285 -7.16 -17.84 -6.02
N GLN A 286 -6.12 -17.09 -5.70
CA GLN A 286 -6.00 -15.65 -5.96
C GLN A 286 -5.81 -15.28 -7.46
N HIS A 287 -6.21 -16.11 -8.42
CA HIS A 287 -6.01 -15.84 -9.83
C HIS A 287 -7.18 -15.01 -10.39
N ILE A 288 -6.89 -14.10 -11.32
CA ILE A 288 -7.87 -13.18 -11.91
C ILE A 288 -8.43 -13.76 -13.21
N VAL A 289 -7.57 -14.41 -14.00
CA VAL A 289 -7.96 -15.02 -15.27
C VAL A 289 -8.74 -16.31 -14.99
N LYS A 290 -9.90 -16.44 -15.61
CA LYS A 290 -10.73 -17.64 -15.49
C LYS A 290 -10.33 -18.65 -16.55
N TYR A 291 -10.13 -19.90 -16.12
CA TYR A 291 -9.90 -21.03 -17.01
C TYR A 291 -11.11 -21.95 -16.97
N ASN A 292 -11.44 -22.56 -18.11
CA ASN A 292 -12.60 -23.44 -18.24
C ASN A 292 -12.42 -24.79 -17.51
N SER A 293 -11.18 -25.18 -17.27
CA SER A 293 -10.82 -26.43 -16.62
C SER A 293 -9.57 -26.27 -15.78
N GLN A 294 -9.48 -27.07 -14.71
CA GLN A 294 -8.26 -27.18 -13.92
C GLN A 294 -7.24 -28.07 -14.65
N GLY A 295 -5.97 -27.65 -14.71
CA GLY A 295 -4.92 -28.44 -15.33
C GLY A 295 -3.56 -27.76 -15.33
N LEU A 296 -2.53 -28.54 -15.65
CA LEU A 296 -1.17 -28.05 -15.85
C LEU A 296 -1.04 -27.48 -17.26
N LYS A 297 -0.43 -26.31 -17.38
CA LYS A 297 -0.14 -25.65 -18.66
C LYS A 297 1.37 -25.41 -18.75
N TRP A 298 2.03 -26.20 -19.58
CA TRP A 298 3.48 -26.23 -19.72
C TRP A 298 3.98 -25.25 -20.79
N TYR A 299 5.10 -24.58 -20.54
CA TYR A 299 5.64 -23.57 -21.46
C TYR A 299 7.16 -23.45 -21.50
N ALA A 300 7.91 -24.12 -20.62
CA ALA A 300 9.37 -24.05 -20.62
C ALA A 300 10.03 -25.37 -20.21
N LEU A 301 11.19 -25.65 -20.81
CA LEU A 301 12.13 -26.68 -20.37
C LEU A 301 13.45 -26.02 -19.97
N VAL A 302 13.94 -26.28 -18.76
CA VAL A 302 15.17 -25.68 -18.23
C VAL A 302 16.19 -26.77 -17.95
N ALA A 303 17.40 -26.64 -18.49
CA ALA A 303 18.46 -27.61 -18.22
C ALA A 303 18.86 -27.61 -16.72
N ASN A 304 19.01 -28.79 -16.14
CA ASN A 304 19.49 -29.00 -14.78
C ASN A 304 21.02 -28.92 -14.74
N VAL A 305 21.56 -27.77 -15.13
CA VAL A 305 23.00 -27.49 -15.20
C VAL A 305 23.32 -26.26 -14.36
N CYS A 306 24.32 -26.41 -13.49
CA CYS A 306 24.81 -25.33 -12.63
C CYS A 306 25.34 -24.17 -13.49
N GLY A 307 24.67 -23.03 -13.39
CA GLY A 307 25.09 -21.82 -14.11
C GLY A 307 24.91 -21.90 -15.63
N ALA A 308 23.88 -22.60 -16.13
CA ALA A 308 23.57 -22.66 -17.56
C ALA A 308 23.60 -21.27 -18.24
N GLU A 309 24.21 -21.18 -19.42
CA GLU A 309 24.31 -19.96 -20.24
C GLU A 309 22.93 -19.53 -20.74
N SER A 310 22.15 -20.48 -21.27
CA SER A 310 20.78 -20.20 -21.73
C SER A 310 19.82 -20.04 -20.55
N ALA A 311 18.79 -19.21 -20.74
CA ALA A 311 17.70 -19.10 -19.77
C ALA A 311 16.89 -20.40 -19.67
N CYS A 312 16.63 -21.04 -20.82
CA CYS A 312 15.89 -22.28 -21.02
C CYS A 312 16.17 -22.85 -22.42
N VAL A 313 15.57 -23.99 -22.75
CA VAL A 313 15.43 -24.46 -24.14
C VAL A 313 14.59 -23.44 -24.92
N ALA A 314 14.85 -23.24 -26.22
CA ALA A 314 14.08 -22.31 -27.03
C ALA A 314 12.57 -22.65 -26.98
N PRO A 315 11.68 -21.65 -26.87
CA PRO A 315 10.24 -21.84 -26.90
C PRO A 315 9.71 -22.75 -28.02
N ALA A 316 10.15 -22.55 -29.26
CA ALA A 316 9.68 -23.36 -30.40
C ALA A 316 10.02 -24.85 -30.22
N ASP A 317 11.25 -25.14 -29.81
CA ASP A 317 11.72 -26.51 -29.55
C ASP A 317 11.00 -27.12 -28.35
N THR A 318 10.84 -26.32 -27.28
CA THR A 318 10.11 -26.73 -26.08
C THR A 318 8.69 -27.15 -26.45
N LEU A 319 7.93 -26.29 -27.13
CA LEU A 319 6.54 -26.55 -27.49
C LEU A 319 6.41 -27.79 -28.41
N THR A 320 7.37 -27.96 -29.33
CA THR A 320 7.46 -29.15 -30.17
C THR A 320 7.66 -30.42 -29.34
N ILE A 321 8.60 -30.41 -28.39
CA ILE A 321 8.85 -31.53 -27.47
C ILE A 321 7.61 -31.84 -26.62
N LEU A 322 6.97 -30.81 -26.05
CA LEU A 322 5.80 -30.98 -25.19
C LEU A 322 4.61 -31.59 -25.95
N LYS A 323 4.32 -31.08 -27.15
CA LYS A 323 3.29 -31.64 -28.03
C LYS A 323 3.60 -33.10 -28.41
N ALA A 324 4.86 -33.40 -28.73
CA ALA A 324 5.29 -34.77 -29.03
C ALA A 324 5.17 -35.70 -27.81
N CYS A 325 5.21 -35.17 -26.59
CA CYS A 325 4.94 -35.92 -25.36
C CYS A 325 3.44 -36.02 -25.00
N GLY A 326 2.55 -35.41 -25.79
CA GLY A 326 1.12 -35.33 -25.49
C GLY A 326 0.78 -34.47 -24.28
N LEU A 327 1.71 -33.60 -23.85
CA LEU A 327 1.52 -32.73 -22.70
C LEU A 327 0.74 -31.48 -23.08
N THR A 328 -0.07 -31.01 -22.14
CA THR A 328 -0.91 -29.83 -22.32
C THR A 328 -0.04 -28.56 -22.34
N THR A 329 -0.03 -27.81 -23.45
CA THR A 329 0.83 -26.63 -23.58
C THR A 329 0.06 -25.32 -23.39
N ILE A 330 0.80 -24.22 -23.22
CA ILE A 330 0.22 -22.87 -23.16
C ILE A 330 -0.39 -22.41 -24.49
N GLU A 331 0.01 -22.99 -25.62
CA GLU A 331 -0.50 -22.60 -26.94
C GLU A 331 -1.97 -22.93 -27.16
N GLU A 332 -2.51 -23.88 -26.40
CA GLU A 332 -3.96 -24.15 -26.38
C GLU A 332 -4.76 -22.93 -25.88
N VAL A 333 -4.12 -22.00 -25.17
CA VAL A 333 -4.73 -20.76 -24.69
C VAL A 333 -4.54 -19.64 -25.71
N CYS A 334 -3.33 -19.48 -26.24
CA CYS A 334 -3.01 -18.48 -27.26
C CYS A 334 -1.80 -18.94 -28.09
N PRO A 335 -1.86 -18.90 -29.43
CA PRO A 335 -0.74 -19.26 -30.29
C PRO A 335 0.51 -18.43 -29.97
N ALA A 336 1.68 -19.06 -30.05
CA ALA A 336 2.93 -18.35 -29.90
C ALA A 336 3.17 -17.39 -31.07
N LYS A 337 3.71 -16.20 -30.79
CA LYS A 337 4.14 -15.24 -31.82
C LYS A 337 5.67 -15.19 -31.86
N ALA A 338 6.22 -15.44 -33.04
CA ALA A 338 7.65 -15.28 -33.33
C ALA A 338 7.86 -14.04 -34.19
N VAL A 339 8.85 -13.22 -33.84
CA VAL A 339 9.22 -12.00 -34.57
C VAL A 339 10.72 -12.03 -34.79
N GLU A 340 11.14 -11.93 -36.05
CA GLU A 340 12.55 -11.77 -36.40
C GLU A 340 12.99 -10.32 -36.14
N LEU A 341 14.17 -10.15 -35.55
CA LEU A 341 14.68 -8.85 -35.12
C LEU A 341 15.98 -8.51 -35.86
N ARG A 342 16.05 -7.29 -36.37
CA ARG A 342 17.30 -6.71 -36.88
C ARG A 342 18.11 -6.12 -35.72
N GLU A 343 19.42 -6.06 -35.89
CA GLU A 343 20.31 -5.43 -34.90
C GLU A 343 19.92 -3.96 -34.68
N GLY A 344 19.79 -3.57 -33.41
CA GLY A 344 19.39 -2.21 -33.02
C GLY A 344 17.89 -1.88 -33.17
N ASP A 345 17.05 -2.81 -33.65
CA ASP A 345 15.61 -2.57 -33.87
C ASP A 345 14.78 -2.64 -32.57
N TRP A 346 14.96 -1.63 -31.72
CA TRP A 346 14.23 -1.48 -30.46
C TRP A 346 12.75 -1.16 -30.67
N ASP A 347 12.41 -0.42 -31.74
CA ASP A 347 11.04 0.01 -32.02
C ASP A 347 10.15 -1.17 -32.42
N SER A 348 10.63 -2.11 -33.25
CA SER A 348 9.87 -3.33 -33.53
C SER A 348 9.60 -4.15 -32.27
N MET A 349 10.60 -4.33 -31.39
CA MET A 349 10.40 -5.00 -30.09
C MET A 349 9.37 -4.27 -29.22
N ARG A 350 9.49 -2.94 -29.13
CA ARG A 350 8.57 -2.09 -28.38
C ARG A 350 7.15 -2.24 -28.89
N ASN A 351 6.94 -2.11 -30.20
CA ASN A 351 5.63 -2.16 -30.84
C ASN A 351 4.97 -3.53 -30.66
N GLU A 352 5.74 -4.61 -30.79
CA GLU A 352 5.25 -5.97 -30.62
C GLU A 352 4.79 -6.28 -29.20
N ILE A 353 5.55 -5.84 -28.20
CA ILE A 353 5.18 -6.00 -26.78
C ILE A 353 4.06 -5.02 -26.39
N ALA A 354 4.04 -3.81 -26.96
CA ALA A 354 3.00 -2.82 -26.73
C ALA A 354 1.64 -3.24 -27.29
N ALA A 355 1.61 -3.86 -28.48
CA ALA A 355 0.38 -4.32 -29.13
C ALA A 355 -0.40 -5.29 -28.25
N VAL A 356 0.30 -6.15 -27.50
CA VAL A 356 -0.29 -7.02 -26.48
C VAL A 356 -0.98 -6.23 -25.38
N ASN A 357 -0.39 -5.12 -24.91
CA ASN A 357 -0.97 -4.32 -23.84
C ASN A 357 -2.17 -3.47 -24.30
N GLN A 358 -2.17 -3.04 -25.56
CA GLN A 358 -3.20 -2.14 -26.12
C GLN A 358 -4.47 -2.87 -26.53
N SER A 359 -4.34 -4.00 -27.25
CA SER A 359 -5.45 -4.77 -27.81
C SER A 359 -6.57 -5.08 -26.81
N GLU A 360 -6.24 -5.43 -25.57
CA GLU A 360 -7.24 -5.89 -24.59
C GLU A 360 -8.14 -4.80 -24.03
N MET A 361 -7.66 -3.56 -23.99
CA MET A 361 -8.42 -2.46 -23.42
C MET A 361 -9.43 -1.86 -24.40
N HIS A 362 -9.29 -2.12 -25.70
CA HIS A 362 -10.17 -1.59 -26.72
C HIS A 362 -11.60 -2.13 -26.61
N ASP A 363 -11.75 -3.41 -26.25
CA ASP A 363 -13.05 -4.11 -26.19
C ASP A 363 -13.79 -3.92 -24.85
N VAL A 364 -13.17 -3.24 -23.89
CA VAL A 364 -13.78 -2.99 -22.58
C VAL A 364 -14.79 -1.85 -22.69
N THR A 365 -16.07 -2.19 -22.72
CA THR A 365 -17.19 -1.23 -22.80
C THR A 365 -18.15 -1.34 -21.61
N THR A 366 -18.14 -2.48 -20.91
CA THR A 366 -19.03 -2.77 -19.77
C THR A 366 -18.23 -3.30 -18.57
N LEU A 367 -18.87 -3.35 -17.40
CA LEU A 367 -18.28 -3.98 -16.22
C LEU A 367 -18.06 -5.48 -16.44
N GLU A 368 -18.98 -6.15 -17.16
CA GLU A 368 -18.89 -7.56 -17.51
C GLU A 368 -17.65 -7.84 -18.36
N HIS A 369 -17.37 -7.00 -19.37
CA HIS A 369 -16.15 -7.10 -20.17
C HIS A 369 -14.92 -6.83 -19.31
N LEU A 370 -15.00 -5.82 -18.45
CA LEU A 370 -13.89 -5.43 -17.59
C LEU A 370 -13.45 -6.54 -16.63
N ILE A 371 -14.39 -7.27 -16.02
CA ILE A 371 -14.06 -8.36 -15.08
C ILE A 371 -13.70 -9.66 -15.80
N ARG A 372 -14.05 -9.80 -17.09
CA ARG A 372 -13.66 -10.93 -17.96
C ARG A 372 -12.26 -10.70 -18.52
N CYS A 373 -11.28 -10.60 -17.61
CA CYS A 373 -9.88 -10.54 -17.98
C CYS A 373 -9.45 -11.87 -18.61
N GLN A 374 -9.21 -11.85 -19.93
CA GLN A 374 -8.97 -13.06 -20.71
C GLN A 374 -7.56 -13.64 -20.47
N ARG A 375 -6.59 -12.78 -20.13
CA ARG A 375 -5.21 -13.17 -19.90
C ARG A 375 -4.47 -12.16 -19.03
N GLU A 376 -3.35 -12.59 -18.46
CA GLU A 376 -2.52 -11.73 -17.62
C GLU A 376 -1.55 -10.88 -18.45
N GLY A 377 -1.10 -11.38 -19.61
CA GLY A 377 -0.11 -10.72 -20.46
C GLY A 377 0.71 -11.70 -21.29
N VAL A 378 1.98 -11.37 -21.56
CA VAL A 378 2.95 -12.26 -22.20
C VAL A 378 4.25 -12.39 -21.40
N VAL A 379 4.95 -13.49 -21.65
CA VAL A 379 6.38 -13.64 -21.38
C VAL A 379 7.12 -13.53 -22.71
N ALA A 380 8.05 -12.58 -22.78
CA ALA A 380 8.94 -12.35 -23.90
C ALA A 380 10.23 -13.15 -23.71
N TYR A 381 10.57 -13.95 -24.72
CA TYR A 381 11.80 -14.73 -24.82
C TYR A 381 12.67 -14.12 -25.90
N PHE A 382 13.85 -13.68 -25.51
CA PHE A 382 14.81 -13.05 -26.41
C PHE A 382 15.82 -14.12 -26.85
N GLU A 383 15.77 -14.52 -28.11
CA GLU A 383 16.58 -15.59 -28.68
C GLU A 383 17.71 -15.02 -29.54
N ASN A 384 18.93 -15.51 -29.32
CA ASN A 384 20.08 -15.26 -30.17
C ASN A 384 20.44 -16.57 -30.90
N ARG A 385 20.27 -16.57 -32.23
CA ARG A 385 20.69 -17.65 -33.12
C ARG A 385 22.07 -17.29 -33.67
N ARG A 386 23.07 -18.15 -33.44
CA ARG A 386 24.41 -17.93 -34.01
C ARG A 386 24.41 -18.30 -35.49
N ALA A 387 24.98 -17.43 -36.32
CA ALA A 387 25.12 -17.67 -37.76
C ALA A 387 26.15 -18.77 -38.09
N GLU A 388 27.09 -19.07 -37.18
CA GLU A 388 28.19 -20.01 -37.43
C GLU A 388 28.06 -21.32 -36.61
N GLY A 389 27.83 -22.43 -37.32
CA GLY A 389 28.37 -23.75 -36.97
C GLY A 389 27.42 -24.82 -36.43
N ASP A 390 26.49 -24.51 -35.53
CA ASP A 390 25.70 -25.53 -34.82
C ASP A 390 24.18 -25.31 -34.81
N GLY A 391 23.71 -24.17 -35.33
CA GLY A 391 22.29 -23.78 -35.24
C GLY A 391 21.80 -23.63 -33.80
N ALA A 392 22.69 -23.52 -32.82
CA ALA A 392 22.33 -23.44 -31.42
C ALA A 392 21.57 -22.13 -31.12
N VAL A 393 20.36 -22.28 -30.59
CA VAL A 393 19.55 -21.17 -30.08
C VAL A 393 19.86 -20.97 -28.60
N VAL A 394 20.19 -19.74 -28.21
CA VAL A 394 20.36 -19.36 -26.80
C VAL A 394 19.29 -18.33 -26.43
N VAL A 395 18.53 -18.61 -25.37
CA VAL A 395 17.59 -17.63 -24.79
C VAL A 395 18.36 -16.72 -23.86
N VAL A 396 18.67 -15.50 -24.29
CA VAL A 396 19.59 -14.57 -23.60
C VAL A 396 18.93 -13.84 -22.44
N ALA A 397 17.64 -13.55 -22.57
CA ALA A 397 16.85 -12.84 -21.58
C ALA A 397 15.39 -13.27 -21.62
N LEU A 398 14.70 -12.98 -20.52
CA LEU A 398 13.26 -13.15 -20.37
C LEU A 398 12.70 -11.86 -19.76
N GLY A 399 11.53 -11.45 -20.20
CA GLY A 399 10.78 -10.37 -19.55
C GLY A 399 9.28 -10.68 -19.59
N LYS A 400 8.48 -9.98 -18.80
CA LYS A 400 7.01 -10.14 -18.84
C LYS A 400 6.33 -8.80 -19.02
N ALA A 401 5.36 -8.74 -19.93
CA ALA A 401 4.50 -7.59 -20.09
C ALA A 401 3.09 -7.99 -19.63
N LYS A 402 2.55 -7.28 -18.64
CA LYS A 402 1.18 -7.53 -18.16
C LYS A 402 0.23 -6.52 -18.75
N THR A 403 -0.96 -6.98 -19.13
CA THR A 403 -1.97 -6.11 -19.73
C THR A 403 -2.49 -5.10 -18.73
N ALA A 404 -2.92 -3.93 -19.23
CA ALA A 404 -3.43 -2.86 -18.36
C ALA A 404 -4.65 -3.33 -17.56
N GLN A 405 -5.56 -4.09 -18.19
CA GLN A 405 -6.74 -4.67 -17.55
C GLN A 405 -6.35 -5.50 -16.32
N TYR A 406 -5.44 -6.47 -16.49
CA TYR A 406 -4.98 -7.32 -15.40
C TYR A 406 -4.31 -6.51 -14.28
N ARG A 407 -3.43 -5.56 -14.63
CA ARG A 407 -2.72 -4.73 -13.64
C ARG A 407 -3.70 -3.91 -12.78
N LEU A 408 -4.74 -3.36 -13.40
CA LEU A 408 -5.78 -2.57 -12.73
C LEU A 408 -6.65 -3.45 -11.81
N LEU A 409 -7.10 -4.62 -12.27
CA LEU A 409 -7.85 -5.58 -11.44
C LEU A 409 -7.00 -6.10 -10.26
N ARG A 410 -5.72 -6.37 -10.49
CA ARG A 410 -4.80 -6.76 -9.41
C ARG A 410 -4.62 -5.62 -8.41
N LYS A 411 -4.50 -4.37 -8.87
CA LYS A 411 -4.41 -3.20 -7.99
C LYS A 411 -5.69 -3.02 -7.18
N LEU A 412 -6.86 -3.20 -7.79
CA LEU A 412 -8.17 -3.19 -7.13
C LEU A 412 -8.20 -4.20 -6.00
N ARG A 413 -7.80 -5.46 -6.26
CA ARG A 413 -7.69 -6.49 -5.22
C ARG A 413 -6.83 -6.06 -4.04
N GLU A 414 -5.61 -5.59 -4.30
CA GLU A 414 -4.69 -5.22 -3.23
C GLU A 414 -5.18 -4.00 -2.42
N VAL A 415 -5.85 -3.03 -3.05
CA VAL A 415 -6.49 -1.92 -2.33
C VAL A 415 -7.67 -2.42 -1.51
N THR A 416 -8.52 -3.31 -2.04
CA THR A 416 -9.65 -3.89 -1.33
C THR A 416 -9.20 -4.73 -0.12
N LYS A 417 -8.14 -5.54 -0.27
CA LYS A 417 -7.49 -6.26 0.82
C LYS A 417 -6.93 -5.33 1.91
N GLN A 418 -6.45 -4.16 1.53
CA GLN A 418 -6.02 -3.17 2.51
C GLN A 418 -7.21 -2.46 3.14
N ALA A 419 -8.29 -2.25 2.40
CA ALA A 419 -9.53 -1.63 2.85
C ALA A 419 -10.24 -2.43 3.95
N THR A 420 -10.23 -3.77 3.87
CA THR A 420 -10.74 -4.64 4.95
C THR A 420 -9.96 -4.47 6.26
N ARG A 421 -8.66 -4.14 6.17
CA ARG A 421 -7.81 -3.91 7.35
C ARG A 421 -7.84 -2.47 7.85
N LYS A 422 -7.97 -1.50 6.94
CA LYS A 422 -7.91 -0.05 7.20
C LYS A 422 -8.80 0.64 6.19
N ARG A 423 -9.79 1.45 6.61
CA ARG A 423 -10.62 2.25 5.68
C ARG A 423 -9.72 3.12 4.79
N GLN A 424 -9.50 2.70 3.54
CA GLN A 424 -8.69 3.43 2.56
C GLN A 424 -9.57 4.31 1.68
N ASP A 425 -9.04 5.47 1.30
CA ASP A 425 -9.67 6.46 0.43
C ASP A 425 -9.62 6.00 -1.05
N VAL A 426 -10.68 6.27 -1.80
CA VAL A 426 -10.79 6.09 -3.27
C VAL A 426 -9.58 6.68 -4.01
N LYS A 427 -9.00 7.76 -3.47
CA LYS A 427 -7.80 8.40 -4.04
C LYS A 427 -6.61 7.45 -4.20
N VAL A 428 -6.47 6.47 -3.32
CA VAL A 428 -5.37 5.47 -3.37
C VAL A 428 -5.47 4.57 -4.60
N PHE A 429 -6.68 4.37 -5.12
CA PHE A 429 -6.94 3.58 -6.32
C PHE A 429 -6.94 4.43 -7.60
N LYS A 430 -7.54 5.63 -7.56
CA LYS A 430 -7.72 6.50 -8.74
C LYS A 430 -6.38 6.88 -9.42
N GLN A 431 -5.41 7.38 -8.66
CA GLN A 431 -4.15 7.87 -9.24
C GLN A 431 -3.36 6.76 -9.99
N PRO A 432 -3.17 5.54 -9.44
CA PRO A 432 -2.60 4.43 -10.20
C PRO A 432 -3.38 4.08 -11.46
N CYS A 433 -4.71 4.21 -11.46
CA CYS A 433 -5.52 3.94 -12.64
C CYS A 433 -5.26 4.97 -13.74
N GLU A 434 -5.24 6.26 -13.38
CA GLU A 434 -4.92 7.35 -14.31
C GLU A 434 -3.54 7.20 -14.95
N MET A 435 -2.56 6.73 -14.18
CA MET A 435 -1.21 6.44 -14.68
C MET A 435 -1.17 5.22 -15.60
N MET A 436 -1.88 4.13 -15.29
CA MET A 436 -1.87 2.94 -16.15
C MET A 436 -2.68 3.12 -17.44
N LEU A 437 -3.63 4.05 -17.44
CA LEU A 437 -4.44 4.40 -18.60
C LEU A 437 -3.88 5.62 -19.36
N SER A 438 -2.70 6.15 -18.98
CA SER A 438 -2.08 7.25 -19.71
C SER A 438 -1.76 6.84 -21.15
N GLY A 439 -2.14 7.67 -22.12
CA GLY A 439 -1.96 7.37 -23.54
C GLY A 439 -3.08 6.52 -24.16
N ASN A 440 -4.02 5.99 -23.37
CA ASN A 440 -5.21 5.34 -23.92
C ASN A 440 -6.25 6.40 -24.35
N ALA A 441 -6.71 6.34 -25.60
CA ALA A 441 -7.69 7.29 -26.13
C ALA A 441 -9.05 7.28 -25.38
N ARG A 442 -9.40 6.16 -24.73
CA ARG A 442 -10.62 5.96 -23.93
C ARG A 442 -10.36 6.06 -22.43
N LYS A 443 -9.30 6.75 -22.00
CA LYS A 443 -8.88 6.85 -20.60
C LYS A 443 -10.02 7.22 -19.65
N ASP A 444 -10.80 8.25 -19.98
CA ASP A 444 -11.84 8.76 -19.06
C ASP A 444 -13.02 7.80 -18.92
N GLU A 445 -13.45 7.17 -20.01
CA GLU A 445 -14.48 6.12 -20.01
C GLU A 445 -14.05 4.90 -19.18
N LEU A 446 -12.84 4.41 -19.43
CA LEU A 446 -12.27 3.27 -18.72
C LEU A 446 -12.09 3.61 -17.23
N LEU A 447 -11.59 4.80 -16.92
CA LEU A 447 -11.44 5.26 -15.54
C LEU A 447 -12.80 5.32 -14.83
N ALA A 448 -13.86 5.79 -15.50
CA ALA A 448 -15.21 5.79 -14.95
C ALA A 448 -15.70 4.37 -14.63
N LEU A 449 -15.51 3.41 -15.54
CA LEU A 449 -15.85 2.00 -15.30
C LEU A 449 -15.08 1.41 -14.12
N PHE A 450 -13.76 1.65 -14.02
CA PHE A 450 -12.95 1.16 -12.90
C PHE A 450 -13.36 1.79 -11.56
N LEU A 451 -13.69 3.08 -11.55
CA LEU A 451 -14.15 3.75 -10.34
C LEU A 451 -15.54 3.27 -9.92
N ASP A 452 -16.43 2.96 -10.87
CA ASP A 452 -17.72 2.34 -10.58
C ASP A 452 -17.52 0.94 -9.97
N LEU A 453 -16.73 0.09 -10.62
CA LEU A 453 -16.39 -1.25 -10.11
C LEU A 453 -15.78 -1.17 -8.70
N PHE A 454 -14.86 -0.23 -8.47
CA PHE A 454 -14.24 -0.01 -7.17
C PHE A 454 -15.28 0.31 -6.09
N ARG A 455 -16.24 1.21 -6.37
CA ARG A 455 -17.32 1.54 -5.43
C ARG A 455 -18.21 0.34 -5.13
N ARG A 456 -18.56 -0.45 -6.15
CA ARG A 456 -19.36 -1.67 -5.99
C ARG A 456 -18.64 -2.73 -5.16
N VAL A 457 -17.35 -2.95 -5.41
CA VAL A 457 -16.51 -3.85 -4.60
C VAL A 457 -16.43 -3.35 -3.15
N GLN A 458 -16.22 -2.05 -2.93
CA GLN A 458 -16.19 -1.48 -1.59
C GLN A 458 -17.52 -1.62 -0.85
N TYR A 459 -18.64 -1.57 -1.57
CA TYR A 459 -19.96 -1.78 -0.99
C TYR A 459 -20.12 -3.25 -0.57
N VAL A 460 -19.90 -4.21 -1.47
CA VAL A 460 -19.98 -5.65 -1.17
C VAL A 460 -19.13 -6.04 0.05
N VAL A 461 -17.89 -5.57 0.10
CA VAL A 461 -16.96 -5.87 1.20
C VAL A 461 -17.37 -5.20 2.51
N ARG A 462 -17.88 -3.97 2.46
CA ARG A 462 -18.29 -3.24 3.67
C ARG A 462 -19.55 -3.80 4.30
N GLU A 463 -20.49 -4.20 3.45
CA GLU A 463 -21.75 -4.82 3.86
C GLU A 463 -21.62 -6.32 4.12
N ASP A 464 -20.40 -6.88 3.98
CA ASP A 464 -20.09 -8.29 4.18
C ASP A 464 -21.03 -9.24 3.40
N ILE A 465 -21.43 -8.81 2.19
CA ILE A 465 -22.33 -9.62 1.34
C ILE A 465 -21.58 -10.89 0.95
N ASP A 466 -22.18 -12.06 1.17
CA ASP A 466 -21.60 -13.38 0.93
C ASP A 466 -20.25 -13.65 1.65
N GLY A 467 -20.01 -12.98 2.78
CA GLY A 467 -18.83 -13.18 3.63
C GLY A 467 -17.56 -12.48 3.15
N PHE A 468 -17.66 -11.49 2.26
CA PHE A 468 -16.52 -10.75 1.69
C PHE A 468 -15.92 -9.67 2.59
N GLY A 469 -16.41 -9.47 3.81
CA GLY A 469 -15.85 -8.57 4.81
C GLY A 469 -14.50 -9.05 5.37
N ALA A 470 -14.20 -10.34 5.24
CA ALA A 470 -12.93 -10.94 5.64
C ALA A 470 -11.81 -10.74 4.60
N PHE A 471 -10.58 -10.54 5.07
CA PHE A 471 -9.41 -10.39 4.21
C PHE A 471 -9.16 -11.61 3.33
N GLU A 472 -9.29 -12.81 3.91
CA GLU A 472 -9.04 -14.10 3.28
C GLU A 472 -10.05 -14.34 2.15
N ALA A 473 -11.31 -13.97 2.36
CA ALA A 473 -12.35 -14.05 1.34
C ALA A 473 -12.03 -13.17 0.12
N VAL A 474 -11.61 -11.91 0.35
CA VAL A 474 -11.20 -11.03 -0.75
C VAL A 474 -9.98 -11.58 -1.50
N ASP A 475 -9.03 -12.20 -0.82
CA ASP A 475 -7.82 -12.72 -1.45
C ASP A 475 -8.08 -13.98 -2.29
N GLN A 476 -8.83 -14.93 -1.74
CA GLN A 476 -9.05 -16.26 -2.33
C GLN A 476 -10.21 -16.30 -3.31
N ARG A 477 -11.22 -15.44 -3.13
CA ARG A 477 -12.48 -15.44 -3.91
C ARG A 477 -12.65 -14.14 -4.70
N PHE A 478 -11.55 -13.48 -5.07
CA PHE A 478 -11.60 -12.20 -5.78
C PHE A 478 -12.42 -12.21 -7.09
N PRO A 479 -12.34 -13.23 -7.96
CA PRO A 479 -13.18 -13.27 -9.17
C PRO A 479 -14.69 -13.39 -8.88
N GLU A 480 -15.05 -14.04 -7.77
CA GLU A 480 -16.45 -14.11 -7.31
C GLU A 480 -16.93 -12.75 -6.80
N LEU A 481 -16.08 -12.07 -6.02
CA LEU A 481 -16.33 -10.69 -5.58
C LEU A 481 -16.55 -9.74 -6.75
N LEU A 482 -15.72 -9.82 -7.79
CA LEU A 482 -15.89 -9.00 -9.00
C LEU A 482 -17.22 -9.28 -9.69
N ALA A 483 -17.61 -10.55 -9.82
CA ALA A 483 -18.86 -10.93 -10.45
C ALA A 483 -20.10 -10.49 -9.63
N LEU A 484 -20.02 -10.58 -8.30
CA LEU A 484 -21.05 -10.08 -7.39
C LEU A 484 -21.14 -8.56 -7.46
N ALA A 485 -20.00 -7.86 -7.41
CA ALA A 485 -19.93 -6.42 -7.48
C ALA A 485 -20.49 -5.88 -8.82
N ALA A 486 -20.15 -6.49 -9.96
CA ALA A 486 -20.67 -6.07 -11.26
C ALA A 486 -22.20 -6.11 -11.34
N ARG A 487 -22.84 -7.11 -10.69
CA ARG A 487 -24.31 -7.22 -10.60
C ARG A 487 -24.94 -6.40 -9.47
N THR A 488 -24.12 -5.89 -8.54
CA THR A 488 -24.64 -5.13 -7.40
C THR A 488 -24.91 -3.70 -7.84
N GLU A 489 -26.17 -3.30 -7.77
CA GLU A 489 -26.55 -1.90 -7.91
C GLU A 489 -26.13 -1.13 -6.66
N VAL A 490 -25.12 -0.27 -6.81
CA VAL A 490 -24.84 0.74 -5.79
C VAL A 490 -25.75 1.91 -6.07
N VAL A 491 -26.74 2.11 -5.19
CA VAL A 491 -27.52 3.35 -5.17
C VAL A 491 -26.51 4.50 -5.09
N GLN A 492 -26.43 5.29 -6.17
CA GLN A 492 -25.54 6.46 -6.24
C GLN A 492 -25.68 7.27 -4.97
N ASP A 493 -24.56 7.78 -4.45
CA ASP A 493 -24.49 8.39 -3.12
C ASP A 493 -25.70 9.33 -2.89
N ALA A 494 -26.40 9.13 -1.77
CA ALA A 494 -27.55 9.94 -1.35
C ALA A 494 -27.21 11.43 -1.10
N THR A 495 -26.05 11.90 -1.55
CA THR A 495 -25.66 13.30 -1.54
C THR A 495 -26.58 14.15 -2.41
N ASP A 496 -27.11 13.58 -3.49
CA ASP A 496 -28.01 14.26 -4.42
C ASP A 496 -29.49 14.05 -4.09
N ALA A 497 -29.77 13.17 -3.12
CA ALA A 497 -31.14 12.95 -2.67
C ALA A 497 -31.65 14.17 -1.89
N ALA A 498 -32.81 14.69 -2.29
CA ALA A 498 -33.44 15.86 -1.67
C ALA A 498 -33.99 15.59 -0.27
N GLY A 499 -34.16 14.31 0.10
CA GLY A 499 -34.75 13.88 1.35
C GLY A 499 -34.02 14.35 2.61
N ARG A 500 -34.73 14.31 3.74
CA ARG A 500 -34.22 14.64 5.07
C ARG A 500 -34.62 13.54 6.06
N VAL A 501 -33.80 13.30 7.07
CA VAL A 501 -34.18 12.40 8.18
C VAL A 501 -34.28 13.20 9.46
N ILE A 502 -35.48 13.27 10.01
CA ILE A 502 -35.77 13.92 11.29
C ILE A 502 -35.75 12.84 12.36
N VAL A 503 -34.83 12.96 13.30
CA VAL A 503 -34.64 12.02 14.40
C VAL A 503 -35.24 12.62 15.66
N ILE A 504 -36.32 12.05 16.15
CA ILE A 504 -36.88 12.36 17.46
C ILE A 504 -36.07 11.59 18.50
N HIS A 505 -35.13 12.27 19.15
CA HIS A 505 -34.35 11.73 20.25
C HIS A 505 -35.17 11.80 21.53
N SER A 506 -35.80 10.69 21.89
CA SER A 506 -36.73 10.62 23.03
C SER A 506 -36.69 9.26 23.73
N PRO A 507 -37.10 9.16 25.01
CA PRO A 507 -37.23 7.87 25.69
C PRO A 507 -38.23 6.95 24.97
N PRO A 508 -38.13 5.61 25.14
CA PRO A 508 -39.13 4.70 24.59
C PRO A 508 -40.56 5.03 25.04
N GLY A 509 -41.55 4.90 24.15
CA GLY A 509 -42.96 5.19 24.44
C GLY A 509 -43.30 6.66 24.61
N SER A 510 -42.33 7.57 24.44
CA SER A 510 -42.59 9.00 24.63
C SER A 510 -43.22 9.67 23.39
N VAL A 511 -42.92 9.19 22.19
CA VAL A 511 -43.36 9.83 20.93
C VAL A 511 -44.83 9.48 20.65
N PRO A 512 -45.69 10.47 20.35
CA PRO A 512 -47.08 10.20 19.96
C PRO A 512 -47.19 9.30 18.72
N LYS A 513 -48.22 8.47 18.69
CA LYS A 513 -48.51 7.59 17.54
C LYS A 513 -48.80 8.41 16.29
N GLY A 514 -48.29 7.96 15.14
CA GLY A 514 -48.47 8.62 13.84
C GLY A 514 -47.45 9.72 13.51
N MET A 515 -46.55 10.08 14.45
CA MET A 515 -45.46 11.03 14.15
C MET A 515 -44.25 10.38 13.51
N VAL A 516 -43.99 9.10 13.78
CA VAL A 516 -42.87 8.34 13.21
C VAL A 516 -43.34 7.74 11.88
N THR A 517 -42.66 8.08 10.78
CA THR A 517 -42.93 7.48 9.46
C THR A 517 -42.32 6.10 9.33
N ASP A 518 -41.27 5.83 10.10
CA ASP A 518 -40.41 4.66 9.97
C ASP A 518 -39.95 4.15 11.34
N ASP A 519 -40.48 3.01 11.75
CA ASP A 519 -40.25 2.46 13.08
C ASP A 519 -39.17 1.37 13.05
N PHE A 520 -37.90 1.78 13.15
CA PHE A 520 -36.78 0.84 13.18
C PHE A 520 -35.50 1.39 13.82
N VAL A 521 -34.56 0.47 14.07
CA VAL A 521 -33.19 0.79 14.51
C VAL A 521 -32.40 1.50 13.40
N LEU A 522 -31.87 2.68 13.72
CA LEU A 522 -31.09 3.54 12.83
C LEU A 522 -29.71 2.94 12.50
N HIS A 523 -29.58 2.45 11.27
CA HIS A 523 -28.30 2.07 10.66
C HIS A 523 -27.92 3.09 9.57
N PRO A 524 -26.63 3.43 9.36
CA PRO A 524 -26.23 4.38 8.33
C PRO A 524 -26.82 4.13 6.93
N ASP A 525 -26.95 2.87 6.52
CA ASP A 525 -27.47 2.51 5.20
C ASP A 525 -28.99 2.65 5.11
N LYS A 526 -29.70 2.50 6.23
CA LYS A 526 -31.12 2.82 6.29
C LYS A 526 -31.36 4.31 6.15
N VAL A 527 -30.58 5.14 6.85
CA VAL A 527 -30.63 6.61 6.67
C VAL A 527 -30.39 6.98 5.21
N ARG A 528 -29.41 6.35 4.55
CA ARG A 528 -29.16 6.57 3.12
C ARG A 528 -30.38 6.20 2.26
N LYS A 529 -30.99 5.04 2.48
CA LYS A 529 -32.19 4.59 1.74
C LYS A 529 -33.39 5.51 1.99
N MET A 530 -33.55 5.99 3.21
CA MET A 530 -34.59 6.97 3.58
C MET A 530 -34.39 8.27 2.82
N LEU A 531 -33.19 8.84 2.83
CA LEU A 531 -32.91 10.09 2.11
C LEU A 531 -33.25 9.99 0.62
N VAL A 532 -33.05 8.83 0.00
CA VAL A 532 -33.41 8.57 -1.40
C VAL A 532 -34.93 8.48 -1.61
N ARG A 533 -35.67 7.96 -0.62
CA ARG A 533 -37.13 7.80 -0.68
C ARG A 533 -37.90 9.07 -0.31
N GLY A 534 -37.25 10.03 0.34
CA GLY A 534 -37.84 11.32 0.67
C GLY A 534 -37.49 11.78 2.08
N SER A 535 -38.43 12.51 2.69
CA SER A 535 -38.29 12.96 4.08
C SER A 535 -38.95 11.97 5.02
N HIS A 536 -38.26 11.65 6.12
CA HIS A 536 -38.68 10.62 7.06
C HIS A 536 -38.50 11.10 8.50
N VAL A 537 -39.37 10.63 9.39
CA VAL A 537 -39.34 10.91 10.83
C VAL A 537 -39.14 9.59 11.58
N VAL A 538 -38.13 9.53 12.44
CA VAL A 538 -37.73 8.32 13.16
C VAL A 538 -37.49 8.61 14.63
N GLN A 539 -37.89 7.70 15.51
CA GLN A 539 -37.54 7.76 16.93
C GLN A 539 -36.18 7.10 17.17
N LEU A 540 -35.35 7.74 18.00
CA LEU A 540 -34.05 7.19 18.39
C LEU A 540 -33.78 7.45 19.87
N PRO A 541 -33.92 6.44 20.75
CA PRO A 541 -33.58 6.59 22.17
C PRO A 541 -32.09 6.78 22.44
N ASN A 542 -31.23 6.30 21.54
CA ASN A 542 -29.78 6.35 21.69
C ASN A 542 -29.11 7.20 20.60
N ILE A 543 -28.94 8.49 20.86
CA ILE A 543 -28.34 9.42 19.89
C ILE A 543 -26.94 9.01 19.42
N LEU A 544 -26.22 8.18 20.19
CA LEU A 544 -24.89 7.70 19.83
C LEU A 544 -24.85 6.92 18.51
N GLN A 545 -25.95 6.31 18.09
CA GLN A 545 -26.02 5.59 16.82
C GLN A 545 -25.72 6.51 15.63
N LEU A 546 -26.01 7.81 15.75
CA LEU A 546 -25.69 8.82 14.73
C LEU A 546 -24.19 9.10 14.58
N LYS A 547 -23.32 8.71 15.54
CA LYS A 547 -21.86 8.85 15.40
C LYS A 547 -21.32 8.04 14.22
N GLY A 548 -21.99 6.94 13.87
CA GLY A 548 -21.63 6.10 12.73
C GLY A 548 -21.90 6.76 11.37
N LEU A 549 -22.73 7.81 11.32
CA LEU A 549 -23.06 8.50 10.08
C LEU A 549 -21.86 9.26 9.52
N SER A 550 -21.72 9.21 8.19
CA SER A 550 -20.73 10.02 7.47
C SER A 550 -21.05 11.52 7.62
N LYS A 551 -20.03 12.39 7.53
CA LYS A 551 -20.23 13.85 7.65
C LYS A 551 -21.26 14.39 6.66
N LEU A 552 -21.32 13.80 5.45
CA LEU A 552 -22.27 14.19 4.41
C LEU A 552 -23.73 13.91 4.81
N LEU A 553 -23.99 12.74 5.40
CA LEU A 553 -25.33 12.36 5.84
C LEU A 553 -25.78 13.20 7.05
N ARG A 554 -24.86 13.58 7.94
CA ARG A 554 -25.18 14.34 9.15
C ARG A 554 -25.86 15.67 8.88
N HIS A 555 -25.50 16.38 7.81
CA HIS A 555 -26.14 17.65 7.46
C HIS A 555 -27.61 17.48 7.01
N ARG A 556 -27.98 16.28 6.56
CA ARG A 556 -29.35 15.89 6.18
C ARG A 556 -30.15 15.29 7.33
N VAL A 557 -29.50 15.09 8.49
CA VAL A 557 -30.15 14.60 9.71
C VAL A 557 -30.40 15.77 10.65
N LYS A 558 -31.65 15.95 11.06
CA LYS A 558 -32.05 16.92 12.08
C LYS A 558 -32.49 16.15 13.31
N VAL A 559 -32.12 16.59 14.51
CA VAL A 559 -32.53 15.93 15.74
C VAL A 559 -33.46 16.84 16.53
N ILE A 560 -34.62 16.32 16.93
CA ILE A 560 -35.50 16.96 17.90
C ILE A 560 -35.40 16.18 19.21
N ARG A 561 -35.03 16.83 20.31
CA ARG A 561 -35.01 16.22 21.64
C ARG A 561 -36.37 16.45 22.30
N TYR A 562 -36.97 15.36 22.78
CA TYR A 562 -38.29 15.39 23.39
C TYR A 562 -38.38 14.39 24.55
N GLY A 563 -39.09 14.75 25.62
CA GLY A 563 -39.40 13.85 26.74
C GLY A 563 -38.24 13.50 27.68
N TRP A 564 -37.09 14.18 27.56
CA TRP A 564 -35.91 13.99 28.42
C TRP A 564 -35.81 14.98 29.59
N ASP A 565 -36.85 15.78 29.83
CA ASP A 565 -36.96 16.79 30.86
C ASP A 565 -37.09 16.20 32.27
N GLY A 566 -36.62 16.92 33.30
CA GLY A 566 -36.68 16.48 34.70
C GLY A 566 -35.45 15.68 35.16
N GLN A 567 -35.52 15.01 36.31
CA GLN A 567 -34.45 14.13 36.77
C GLN A 567 -34.52 12.77 36.07
N VAL A 568 -33.42 12.02 36.05
CA VAL A 568 -33.37 10.68 35.44
C VAL A 568 -34.43 9.73 36.01
N GLY A 569 -34.75 9.86 37.31
CA GLY A 569 -35.82 9.12 37.97
C GLY A 569 -37.20 9.45 37.40
N ASP A 570 -37.48 10.73 37.13
CA ASP A 570 -38.76 11.18 36.57
C ASP A 570 -38.93 10.67 35.14
N VAL A 571 -37.88 10.78 34.32
CA VAL A 571 -37.88 10.26 32.94
C VAL A 571 -38.11 8.74 32.94
N LEU A 572 -37.45 8.03 33.85
CA LEU A 572 -37.57 6.58 33.98
C LEU A 572 -38.98 6.17 34.41
N ASN A 573 -39.56 6.81 35.42
CA ASN A 573 -40.93 6.54 35.87
C ASN A 573 -41.94 6.80 34.75
N ARG A 574 -41.87 7.97 34.08
CA ARG A 574 -42.76 8.29 32.95
C ARG A 574 -42.62 7.28 31.80
N THR A 575 -41.40 6.86 31.49
CA THR A 575 -41.13 5.88 30.44
C THR A 575 -41.76 4.52 30.77
N LEU A 576 -41.58 4.03 32.00
CA LEU A 576 -42.13 2.75 32.44
C LEU A 576 -43.67 2.75 32.54
N GLU A 577 -44.27 3.87 32.95
CA GLU A 577 -45.73 4.01 32.96
C GLU A 577 -46.31 3.94 31.55
N ARG A 578 -45.68 4.61 30.57
CA ARG A 578 -46.11 4.58 29.17
C ARG A 578 -45.92 3.20 28.53
N GLY A 579 -44.96 2.40 29.00
CA GLY A 579 -44.77 1.02 28.58
C GLY A 579 -45.96 0.09 28.87
N LYS A 580 -46.91 0.51 29.69
CA LYS A 580 -48.17 -0.22 29.97
C LYS A 580 -49.27 0.08 28.94
N GLY A 581 -49.10 1.08 28.08
CA GLY A 581 -50.06 1.44 27.05
C GLY A 581 -49.99 0.51 25.84
N GLU A 582 -51.11 0.36 25.10
CA GLU A 582 -51.18 -0.47 23.90
C GLU A 582 -50.61 0.22 22.64
N ASP A 583 -50.46 1.55 22.69
CA ASP A 583 -50.03 2.40 21.57
C ASP A 583 -48.51 2.63 21.53
N LEU A 584 -47.76 1.53 21.40
CA LEU A 584 -46.30 1.55 21.30
C LEU A 584 -45.81 1.25 19.88
N TYR A 585 -44.73 1.92 19.48
CA TYR A 585 -43.94 1.55 18.31
C TYR A 585 -43.26 0.18 18.52
N GLU A 586 -43.00 -0.59 17.47
CA GLU A 586 -42.27 -1.87 17.50
C GLU A 586 -40.89 -1.74 18.14
N THR A 587 -40.19 -0.62 17.92
CA THR A 587 -38.93 -0.35 18.61
C THR A 587 -39.12 -0.19 20.12
N ASP A 588 -40.21 0.44 20.55
CA ASP A 588 -40.58 0.57 21.96
C ASP A 588 -41.01 -0.78 22.55
N LYS A 589 -41.83 -1.57 21.84
CA LYS A 589 -42.24 -2.92 22.28
C LYS A 589 -41.04 -3.82 22.55
N ARG A 590 -40.01 -3.78 21.68
CA ARG A 590 -38.76 -4.52 21.89
C ARG A 590 -37.99 -4.06 23.12
N PHE A 591 -38.00 -2.76 23.38
CA PHE A 591 -37.40 -2.21 24.59
C PHE A 591 -38.15 -2.68 25.84
N PHE A 592 -39.48 -2.52 25.87
CA PHE A 592 -40.32 -2.91 27.00
C PHE A 592 -40.42 -4.43 27.20
N GLY A 593 -40.14 -5.23 26.17
CA GLY A 593 -39.98 -6.69 26.30
C GLY A 593 -38.68 -7.14 26.98
N SER A 594 -37.75 -6.22 27.26
CA SER A 594 -36.54 -6.53 28.03
C SER A 594 -36.81 -6.53 29.54
N PRO A 595 -36.00 -7.21 30.37
CA PRO A 595 -36.07 -7.10 31.83
C PRO A 595 -35.98 -5.66 32.32
N ILE A 596 -36.72 -5.32 33.39
CA ILE A 596 -36.86 -3.93 33.88
C ILE A 596 -35.53 -3.32 34.32
N ASP A 597 -34.64 -4.10 34.93
CA ASP A 597 -33.28 -3.71 35.29
C ASP A 597 -32.46 -3.30 34.06
N LYS A 598 -32.60 -4.04 32.95
CA LYS A 598 -31.97 -3.72 31.67
C LYS A 598 -32.56 -2.47 31.04
N GLN A 599 -33.88 -2.26 31.14
CA GLN A 599 -34.55 -1.04 30.69
C GLN A 599 -34.01 0.18 31.44
N CYS A 600 -33.99 0.12 32.78
CA CYS A 600 -33.46 1.16 33.65
C CYS A 600 -32.00 1.49 33.33
N ALA A 601 -31.15 0.47 33.16
CA ALA A 601 -29.74 0.63 32.82
C ALA A 601 -29.55 1.31 31.45
N LEU A 602 -30.37 0.97 30.45
CA LEU A 602 -30.32 1.59 29.12
C LEU A 602 -30.77 3.06 29.17
N ILE A 603 -31.88 3.37 29.85
CA ILE A 603 -32.37 4.75 30.01
C ILE A 603 -31.32 5.60 30.73
N GLY A 604 -30.79 5.13 31.86
CA GLY A 604 -29.74 5.85 32.59
C GLY A 604 -28.52 6.13 31.71
N LYS A 605 -28.06 5.14 30.95
CA LYS A 605 -26.97 5.29 29.99
C LYS A 605 -27.28 6.30 28.88
N TRP A 606 -28.50 6.30 28.31
CA TRP A 606 -28.89 7.26 27.28
C TRP A 606 -29.03 8.66 27.84
N TYR A 607 -29.63 8.79 29.02
CA TYR A 607 -29.79 10.04 29.75
C TYR A 607 -28.43 10.71 30.02
N GLU A 608 -27.44 9.95 30.50
CA GLU A 608 -26.09 10.46 30.71
C GLU A 608 -25.42 11.00 29.43
N THR A 609 -25.83 10.52 28.26
CA THR A 609 -25.24 10.93 26.98
C THR A 609 -25.83 12.22 26.42
N LEU A 610 -26.98 12.68 26.92
CA LEU A 610 -27.69 13.89 26.46
C LEU A 610 -26.84 15.16 26.46
N GLY A 611 -26.10 15.39 27.55
CA GLY A 611 -25.27 16.60 27.73
C GLY A 611 -23.81 16.43 27.29
N LYS A 612 -23.33 15.20 27.13
CA LYS A 612 -21.90 14.93 26.92
C LYS A 612 -21.49 14.94 25.43
N ILE A 613 -22.45 14.95 24.51
CA ILE A 613 -22.19 14.56 23.11
C ILE A 613 -22.88 15.50 22.12
N ALA A 614 -22.19 16.56 21.74
CA ALA A 614 -22.46 17.22 20.47
C ALA A 614 -22.07 16.27 19.33
N ILE A 615 -23.00 15.97 18.41
CA ILE A 615 -22.68 15.23 17.18
C ILE A 615 -22.35 16.27 16.12
N PRO A 616 -21.07 16.42 15.71
CA PRO A 616 -20.69 17.49 14.79
C PRO A 616 -21.45 17.38 13.47
N GLY A 617 -22.07 18.48 13.05
CA GLY A 617 -22.81 18.62 11.80
C GLY A 617 -24.30 18.27 11.87
N VAL A 618 -24.82 17.85 13.04
CA VAL A 618 -26.24 17.56 13.25
C VAL A 618 -26.86 18.71 14.06
N GLN A 619 -27.87 19.37 13.50
CA GLN A 619 -28.64 20.39 14.22
C GLN A 619 -29.58 19.72 15.22
N GLN A 620 -29.65 20.28 16.44
CA GLN A 620 -30.48 19.74 17.52
C GLN A 620 -31.37 20.84 18.08
N THR A 621 -32.66 20.56 18.18
CA THR A 621 -33.64 21.45 18.82
C THR A 621 -34.29 20.69 19.97
N SER A 622 -34.52 21.34 21.11
CA SER A 622 -35.26 20.74 22.23
C SER A 622 -36.65 21.33 22.29
N VAL A 623 -37.65 20.49 22.55
CA VAL A 623 -39.06 20.87 22.70
C VAL A 623 -39.60 20.23 23.97
N GLY A 624 -40.45 20.95 24.69
CA GLY A 624 -41.02 20.54 25.98
C GLY A 624 -42.40 19.91 25.85
N THR A 625 -43.22 20.32 24.87
CA THR A 625 -44.59 19.84 24.71
C THR A 625 -44.80 19.03 23.43
N GLU A 626 -45.91 18.30 23.36
CA GLU A 626 -46.28 17.54 22.16
C GLU A 626 -46.60 18.48 20.97
N GLU A 627 -47.26 19.61 21.24
CA GLU A 627 -47.59 20.62 20.24
C GLU A 627 -46.33 21.24 19.63
N GLU A 628 -45.33 21.54 20.47
CA GLU A 628 -44.03 22.02 20.03
C GLU A 628 -43.29 20.96 19.20
N LEU A 629 -43.39 19.68 19.58
CA LEU A 629 -42.83 18.58 18.80
C LEU A 629 -43.48 18.47 17.42
N ARG A 630 -44.80 18.53 17.34
CA ARG A 630 -45.55 18.48 16.06
C ARG A 630 -45.17 19.65 15.16
N ALA A 631 -45.19 20.87 15.70
CA ALA A 631 -44.79 22.06 14.96
C ALA A 631 -43.33 21.98 14.49
N ALA A 632 -42.41 21.48 15.31
CA ALA A 632 -41.01 21.32 14.93
C ALA A 632 -40.83 20.26 13.82
N VAL A 633 -41.55 19.14 13.88
CA VAL A 633 -41.50 18.11 12.83
C VAL A 633 -42.08 18.64 11.52
N GLU A 634 -43.25 19.27 11.56
CA GLU A 634 -43.90 19.85 10.38
C GLU A 634 -43.03 20.92 9.71
N LYS A 635 -42.46 21.85 10.50
CA LYS A 635 -41.52 22.87 10.02
C LYS A 635 -40.28 22.27 9.35
N LEU A 636 -39.77 21.15 9.86
CA LEU A 636 -38.60 20.48 9.27
C LEU A 636 -38.96 19.71 7.98
N LEU A 637 -40.18 19.18 7.89
CA LEU A 637 -40.71 18.48 6.71
C LEU A 637 -41.11 19.43 5.58
N SER A 638 -41.71 20.58 5.89
CA SER A 638 -42.14 21.59 4.90
C SER A 638 -40.99 22.22 4.14
N GLY A 639 -39.77 22.11 4.67
CA GLY A 639 -38.59 22.70 4.05
C GLY A 639 -38.41 24.19 4.33
N GLU A 640 -39.36 24.83 5.03
CA GLU A 640 -39.43 26.27 5.39
C GLU A 640 -38.38 26.73 6.41
N PHE A 641 -37.27 26.01 6.52
CA PHE A 641 -36.10 26.57 7.17
C PHE A 641 -35.42 27.50 6.18
N GLU A 642 -35.75 28.79 6.24
CA GLU A 642 -34.85 29.81 5.73
C GLU A 642 -33.50 29.67 6.45
N GLU A 643 -32.40 29.74 5.70
CA GLU A 643 -31.03 29.75 6.27
C GLU A 643 -30.75 31.03 7.11
N SER A 644 -31.74 31.92 7.28
CA SER A 644 -31.58 33.29 7.81
C SER A 644 -31.92 33.50 9.29
N GLU A 645 -32.67 32.64 9.98
CA GLU A 645 -33.08 32.98 11.35
C GLU A 645 -32.17 32.39 12.43
N GLY A 646 -31.28 33.23 12.94
CA GLY A 646 -30.67 33.05 14.26
C GLY A 646 -29.39 32.22 14.31
N ALA A 647 -28.55 32.26 13.28
CA ALA A 647 -27.15 31.92 13.47
C ALA A 647 -26.51 33.06 14.28
N GLY A 648 -26.70 33.03 15.60
CA GLY A 648 -25.90 33.82 16.53
C GLY A 648 -24.44 33.78 16.11
N GLU A 649 -23.75 34.92 16.21
CA GLU A 649 -22.39 35.05 15.66
C GLU A 649 -21.52 33.87 16.12
N ALA A 650 -21.07 33.05 15.16
CA ALA A 650 -20.27 31.89 15.49
C ALA A 650 -19.02 32.34 16.25
N GLN A 651 -18.68 31.62 17.31
CA GLN A 651 -17.48 31.92 18.09
C GLN A 651 -16.24 31.80 17.20
N ARG A 652 -15.28 32.71 17.34
CA ARG A 652 -14.07 32.72 16.51
C ARG A 652 -12.94 32.04 17.28
N VAL A 653 -12.23 31.10 16.65
CA VAL A 653 -11.08 30.44 17.26
C VAL A 653 -9.88 30.59 16.33
N PHE A 654 -8.89 31.36 16.76
CA PHE A 654 -7.62 31.51 16.06
C PHE A 654 -6.60 30.51 16.60
N VAL A 655 -6.21 29.53 15.79
CA VAL A 655 -5.15 28.59 16.11
C VAL A 655 -3.84 29.14 15.56
N VAL A 656 -2.97 29.61 16.43
CA VAL A 656 -1.63 30.11 16.10
C VAL A 656 -0.65 28.95 16.22
N ALA A 657 -0.04 28.55 15.10
CA ALA A 657 0.80 27.36 15.05
C ALA A 657 2.07 27.64 14.24
N PRO A 658 3.26 27.32 14.79
CA PRO A 658 4.52 27.55 14.10
C PRO A 658 4.79 26.43 13.11
N ILE A 659 5.35 26.81 11.98
CA ILE A 659 6.00 25.94 10.99
C ILE A 659 7.48 26.27 11.07
N GLY A 660 8.22 25.31 11.62
CA GLY A 660 9.62 25.50 11.91
C GLY A 660 10.26 24.21 12.38
N VAL A 661 11.58 24.22 12.34
CA VAL A 661 12.43 23.10 12.76
C VAL A 661 12.78 23.22 14.25
N PRO A 662 13.27 22.15 14.91
CA PRO A 662 13.88 22.26 16.23
C PRO A 662 14.99 23.32 16.23
N GLY A 663 15.11 24.13 17.28
CA GLY A 663 16.12 25.20 17.35
C GLY A 663 15.70 26.56 16.76
N SER A 664 14.58 26.66 16.05
CA SER A 664 14.10 27.91 15.42
C SER A 664 13.61 29.02 16.38
N GLY A 665 13.56 28.77 17.69
CA GLY A 665 13.07 29.75 18.68
C GLY A 665 11.54 29.79 18.87
N LYS A 666 10.77 28.93 18.16
CA LYS A 666 9.30 28.89 18.23
C LYS A 666 8.69 28.88 19.65
N THR A 667 9.27 28.12 20.57
CA THR A 667 8.73 27.97 21.94
C THR A 667 8.84 29.27 22.71
N ARG A 668 9.96 29.98 22.58
CA ARG A 668 10.16 31.30 23.19
C ARG A 668 9.19 32.31 22.58
N LEU A 669 9.12 32.38 21.25
CA LEU A 669 8.19 33.26 20.54
C LEU A 669 6.74 33.06 21.02
N LEU A 670 6.24 31.83 21.03
CA LEU A 670 4.85 31.56 21.43
C LEU A 670 4.58 31.86 22.91
N LYS A 671 5.54 31.62 23.81
CA LYS A 671 5.40 31.98 25.23
C LYS A 671 5.28 33.49 25.41
N GLU A 672 6.07 34.25 24.67
CA GLU A 672 6.08 35.72 24.75
C GLU A 672 4.84 36.33 24.08
N VAL A 673 4.39 35.78 22.96
CA VAL A 673 3.08 36.12 22.37
C VAL A 673 1.97 35.83 23.38
N PHE A 674 1.99 34.65 24.01
CA PHE A 674 1.00 34.31 25.04
C PHE A 674 1.04 35.28 26.23
N ALA A 675 2.22 35.69 26.67
CA ALA A 675 2.40 36.67 27.75
C ALA A 675 1.88 38.07 27.36
N LYS A 676 2.15 38.56 26.14
CA LYS A 676 1.71 39.88 25.66
C LYS A 676 0.25 39.95 25.17
N LEU A 677 -0.43 38.81 24.96
CA LEU A 677 -1.84 38.81 24.60
C LEU A 677 -2.70 39.36 25.74
N ALA A 678 -3.48 40.40 25.46
CA ALA A 678 -4.50 40.91 26.37
C ALA A 678 -5.79 40.09 26.18
N VAL A 679 -6.32 39.50 27.24
CA VAL A 679 -7.52 38.66 27.22
C VAL A 679 -8.56 39.19 28.21
N ALA A 680 -9.84 38.96 27.93
CA ALA A 680 -10.93 39.46 28.76
C ALA A 680 -11.19 38.60 30.01
N HIS A 681 -11.03 37.26 29.91
CA HIS A 681 -11.48 36.35 30.97
C HIS A 681 -10.36 35.48 31.56
N GLY A 682 -9.43 34.94 30.76
CA GLY A 682 -8.33 34.15 31.30
C GLY A 682 -7.30 33.61 30.31
N LYS A 683 -6.13 33.25 30.85
CA LYS A 683 -5.05 32.56 30.15
C LYS A 683 -4.89 31.15 30.71
N TYR A 684 -4.86 30.17 29.82
CA TYR A 684 -4.77 28.75 30.17
C TYR A 684 -3.46 28.20 29.63
N ARG A 685 -2.65 27.61 30.50
CA ARG A 685 -1.46 26.85 30.11
C ARG A 685 -1.70 25.40 30.47
N GLN A 686 -1.96 24.53 29.49
CA GLN A 686 -2.10 23.06 29.67
C GLN A 686 -2.68 22.61 31.02
N ASN A 687 -3.97 22.87 31.22
CA ASN A 687 -4.74 22.53 32.42
C ASN A 687 -4.32 23.28 33.71
N LEU A 688 -3.42 24.26 33.63
CA LEU A 688 -3.23 25.30 34.64
C LEU A 688 -3.93 26.57 34.19
N VAL A 689 -4.74 27.13 35.08
CA VAL A 689 -5.31 28.47 34.94
C VAL A 689 -4.27 29.44 35.49
N GLU A 690 -3.75 30.33 34.65
CA GLU A 690 -2.96 31.48 35.13
C GLU A 690 -3.97 32.55 35.61
N GLU A 691 -3.66 33.27 36.71
CA GLU A 691 -4.60 34.17 37.41
C GLU A 691 -5.38 35.11 36.47
N LYS A 692 -6.66 35.31 36.79
CA LYS A 692 -7.57 36.19 36.05
C LYS A 692 -7.03 37.62 36.02
N SER A 693 -6.81 38.15 34.82
CA SER A 693 -6.70 39.60 34.62
C SER A 693 -8.12 40.17 34.57
N GLU A 694 -8.69 40.56 35.71
CA GLU A 694 -10.06 41.12 35.78
C GLU A 694 -10.18 42.59 35.30
N THR A 695 -9.25 43.11 34.47
CA THR A 695 -9.13 44.57 34.28
C THR A 695 -8.90 45.12 32.86
N ALA A 696 -9.16 44.37 31.78
CA ALA A 696 -9.04 44.94 30.43
C ALA A 696 -10.40 45.19 29.75
N ALA A 697 -11.12 46.23 30.16
CA ALA A 697 -12.17 46.83 29.33
C ALA A 697 -11.53 47.26 27.99
N GLY A 698 -11.68 46.46 26.93
CA GLY A 698 -11.07 46.69 25.62
C GLY A 698 -10.33 45.51 24.99
N ALA A 699 -10.27 44.33 25.64
CA ALA A 699 -9.66 43.15 25.03
C ALA A 699 -10.55 42.56 23.90
N ASN A 700 -10.03 42.52 22.67
CA ASN A 700 -10.69 41.87 21.52
C ASN A 700 -10.63 40.34 21.56
N VAL A 701 -9.90 39.77 22.53
CA VAL A 701 -9.75 38.32 22.73
C VAL A 701 -10.38 37.97 24.06
N TRP A 702 -11.30 37.02 24.04
CA TRP A 702 -12.04 36.53 25.20
C TRP A 702 -11.15 35.68 26.12
N ASP A 703 -10.60 34.58 25.60
CA ASP A 703 -9.69 33.68 26.31
C ASP A 703 -8.51 33.26 25.41
N ALA A 704 -7.40 32.84 26.04
CA ALA A 704 -6.26 32.26 25.33
C ALA A 704 -5.75 30.95 25.96
N LEU A 705 -5.40 29.98 25.12
CA LEU A 705 -4.81 28.69 25.52
C LEU A 705 -3.40 28.52 24.92
N TYR A 706 -2.43 28.13 25.73
CA TYR A 706 -1.11 27.67 25.28
C TYR A 706 -0.96 26.15 25.48
N LEU A 707 -0.65 25.43 24.40
CA LEU A 707 -0.44 23.99 24.34
C LEU A 707 0.99 23.68 23.87
N SER A 708 1.83 23.11 24.72
CA SER A 708 3.18 22.64 24.35
C SER A 708 3.29 21.12 24.33
N SER A 709 3.86 20.54 23.26
CA SER A 709 4.12 19.09 23.24
C SER A 709 5.05 18.63 24.37
N ASP A 710 5.92 19.52 24.85
CA ASP A 710 6.98 19.21 25.80
C ASP A 710 6.42 18.89 27.19
N ASN A 711 5.33 19.54 27.60
CA ASN A 711 4.66 19.29 28.88
C ASN A 711 3.95 17.91 28.94
N PHE A 712 3.89 17.17 27.83
CA PHE A 712 3.35 15.81 27.76
C PHE A 712 4.41 14.75 27.45
N ALA A 713 5.66 15.15 27.24
CA ALA A 713 6.80 14.23 27.17
C ALA A 713 7.10 13.74 28.60
N GLY A 714 6.51 12.62 29.01
CA GLY A 714 6.88 11.98 30.28
C GLY A 714 8.37 11.63 30.33
N LYS A 715 8.89 11.28 31.51
CA LYS A 715 10.27 10.78 31.71
C LYS A 715 10.48 9.44 30.98
N GLY A 716 10.66 9.44 29.67
CA GLY A 716 10.85 8.24 28.85
C GLY A 716 10.32 8.42 27.43
N ARG A 717 10.89 7.64 26.49
CA ARG A 717 10.69 7.73 25.03
C ARG A 717 9.31 8.27 24.63
N ALA A 718 9.32 9.27 23.77
CA ALA A 718 8.17 9.95 23.19
C ALA A 718 7.11 8.96 22.64
N ASP A 719 6.17 8.57 23.49
CA ASP A 719 4.92 7.97 23.02
C ASP A 719 4.09 9.10 22.40
N GLN A 720 4.36 9.35 21.12
CA GLN A 720 3.69 10.37 20.33
C GLN A 720 2.16 10.21 20.36
N ARG A 721 1.65 8.98 20.60
CA ARG A 721 0.21 8.75 20.77
C ARG A 721 -0.30 9.32 22.09
N ARG A 722 0.42 9.11 23.20
CA ARG A 722 0.06 9.71 24.51
C ARG A 722 0.11 11.23 24.46
N GLN A 723 1.15 11.81 23.88
CA GLN A 723 1.26 13.27 23.70
C GLN A 723 0.09 13.83 22.89
N ASN A 724 -0.22 13.22 21.73
CA ASN A 724 -1.34 13.65 20.90
C ASN A 724 -2.70 13.47 21.63
N MET A 725 -2.88 12.39 22.41
CA MET A 725 -4.09 12.21 23.22
C MET A 725 -4.21 13.24 24.32
N ALA A 726 -3.13 13.59 25.00
CA ALA A 726 -3.13 14.56 26.09
C ALA A 726 -3.39 15.99 25.58
N MET A 727 -2.73 16.39 24.48
CA MET A 727 -3.03 17.65 23.79
C MET A 727 -4.49 17.72 23.34
N ARG A 728 -5.02 16.60 22.80
CA ARG A 728 -6.41 16.52 22.38
C ARG A 728 -7.37 16.67 23.57
N ARG A 729 -7.10 16.02 24.70
CA ARG A 729 -7.90 16.17 25.93
C ARG A 729 -7.90 17.61 26.44
N ALA A 730 -6.75 18.26 26.49
CA ALA A 730 -6.63 19.67 26.88
C ALA A 730 -7.40 20.59 25.92
N SER A 731 -7.30 20.33 24.61
CA SER A 731 -8.04 21.06 23.58
C SER A 731 -9.56 20.87 23.73
N GLU A 732 -10.01 19.64 23.98
CA GLU A 732 -11.42 19.30 24.18
C GLU A 732 -11.98 19.89 25.49
N ALA A 733 -11.16 19.98 26.55
CA ALA A 733 -11.49 20.64 27.81
C ALA A 733 -11.67 22.15 27.60
N PHE A 734 -10.68 22.84 27.03
CA PHE A 734 -10.77 24.27 26.72
C PHE A 734 -11.95 24.59 25.79
N SER A 735 -12.17 23.74 24.77
CA SER A 735 -13.31 23.90 23.85
C SER A 735 -14.68 23.72 24.52
N ARG A 736 -14.73 23.11 25.71
CA ARG A 736 -15.97 22.86 26.45
C ARG A 736 -16.17 23.90 27.55
N GLU A 737 -15.10 24.24 28.25
CA GLU A 737 -15.13 25.06 29.46
C GLU A 737 -15.01 26.56 29.15
N SER A 738 -14.22 26.93 28.14
CA SER A 738 -14.01 28.33 27.75
C SER A 738 -14.87 28.66 26.52
N ILE A 739 -14.60 28.00 25.38
CA ILE A 739 -15.34 28.26 24.14
C ILE A 739 -16.83 27.95 24.32
N GLY A 740 -17.18 26.74 24.76
CA GLY A 740 -18.59 26.35 24.88
C GLY A 740 -19.45 27.13 25.89
N ARG A 741 -18.84 27.93 26.78
CA ARG A 741 -19.55 28.76 27.78
C ARG A 741 -19.50 30.25 27.47
N ALA A 742 -18.64 30.67 26.55
CA ALA A 742 -18.49 32.08 26.19
C ALA A 742 -19.71 32.57 25.40
N PRO A 743 -20.02 33.88 25.46
CA PRO A 743 -21.04 34.48 24.61
C PRO A 743 -20.79 34.19 23.12
N GLU A 744 -21.86 34.22 22.32
CA GLU A 744 -21.75 34.22 20.87
C GLU A 744 -20.91 35.42 20.39
N GLY A 745 -20.20 35.27 19.26
CA GLY A 745 -19.27 36.27 18.73
C GLY A 745 -17.91 36.35 19.44
N SER A 746 -17.75 35.67 20.60
CA SER A 746 -16.49 35.67 21.35
C SER A 746 -15.31 35.12 20.53
N THR A 747 -14.14 35.73 20.73
CA THR A 747 -12.89 35.36 20.04
C THR A 747 -11.93 34.67 20.99
N HIS A 748 -11.43 33.49 20.62
CA HIS A 748 -10.51 32.68 21.41
C HIS A 748 -9.21 32.47 20.63
N VAL A 749 -8.08 32.46 21.33
CA VAL A 749 -6.75 32.24 20.71
C VAL A 749 -6.11 30.98 21.29
N VAL A 750 -5.65 30.08 20.42
CA VAL A 750 -4.97 28.84 20.82
C VAL A 750 -3.58 28.81 20.21
N LEU A 751 -2.55 28.84 21.05
CA LEU A 751 -1.15 28.72 20.64
C LEU A 751 -0.71 27.27 20.77
N VAL A 752 -0.31 26.66 19.66
CA VAL A 752 0.11 25.26 19.61
C VAL A 752 1.61 25.18 19.37
N ASP A 753 2.38 25.01 20.45
CA ASP A 753 3.83 24.79 20.39
C ASP A 753 4.15 23.34 20.05
N LYS A 754 4.20 23.07 18.74
CA LYS A 754 4.55 21.79 18.12
C LYS A 754 5.28 22.05 16.81
N ASN A 755 6.18 21.15 16.41
CA ASN A 755 6.76 21.16 15.06
C ASN A 755 5.70 20.68 14.06
N HIS A 756 5.16 21.59 13.26
CA HIS A 756 4.27 21.26 12.13
C HIS A 756 5.07 21.25 10.83
N ILE A 757 4.83 20.26 9.98
CA ILE A 757 5.61 20.07 8.75
C ILE A 757 4.75 20.37 7.52
N HIS A 758 3.46 20.01 7.58
CA HIS A 758 2.52 20.20 6.47
C HIS A 758 1.19 20.79 6.95
N THR A 759 0.39 21.32 6.01
CA THR A 759 -0.99 21.79 6.28
C THR A 759 -1.89 20.70 6.90
N GLY A 760 -1.63 19.43 6.59
CA GLY A 760 -2.31 18.29 7.22
C GLY A 760 -2.09 18.20 8.74
N ASP A 761 -0.89 18.51 9.22
CA ASP A 761 -0.57 18.50 10.65
C ASP A 761 -1.29 19.63 11.38
N LEU A 762 -1.31 20.82 10.77
CA LEU A 762 -2.06 21.99 11.26
C LEU A 762 -3.55 21.66 11.39
N ARG A 763 -4.13 20.98 10.39
CA ARG A 763 -5.51 20.51 10.45
C ARG A 763 -5.75 19.55 11.60
N GLY A 764 -4.81 18.65 11.87
CA GLY A 764 -4.86 17.76 13.02
C GLY A 764 -4.95 18.54 14.34
N SER A 765 -4.07 19.53 14.53
CA SER A 765 -4.02 20.39 15.72
C SER A 765 -5.25 21.30 15.86
N ALA A 766 -5.81 21.77 14.75
CA ALA A 766 -7.01 22.62 14.74
C ALA A 766 -8.33 21.84 14.87
N SER A 767 -8.35 20.56 14.51
CA SER A 767 -9.57 19.73 14.48
C SER A 767 -10.38 19.66 15.78
N PRO A 768 -9.80 19.68 17.00
CA PRO A 768 -10.58 19.64 18.23
C PRO A 768 -11.49 20.88 18.42
N PHE A 769 -11.13 21.99 17.78
CA PHE A 769 -11.84 23.27 17.87
C PHE A 769 -12.91 23.44 16.78
N MET A 770 -12.92 22.58 15.74
CA MET A 770 -13.88 22.61 14.62
C MET A 770 -15.25 22.05 15.02
N LYS A 771 -15.88 22.66 16.03
CA LYS A 771 -17.24 22.35 16.48
C LYS A 771 -18.27 23.12 15.65
N ALA A 772 -19.55 22.71 15.72
CA ALA A 772 -20.62 23.26 14.88
C ALA A 772 -20.81 24.78 15.03
N ASN A 773 -20.47 25.35 16.19
CA ASN A 773 -20.72 26.76 16.50
C ASN A 773 -19.43 27.60 16.56
N ALA A 774 -18.30 27.08 16.06
CA ALA A 774 -17.02 27.77 16.07
C ALA A 774 -16.41 27.90 14.67
N GLN A 775 -16.08 29.13 14.28
CA GLN A 775 -15.27 29.41 13.10
C GLN A 775 -13.78 29.31 13.48
N VAL A 776 -13.14 28.23 13.03
CA VAL A 776 -11.70 28.02 13.27
C VAL A 776 -10.89 28.58 12.11
N LYS A 777 -9.93 29.46 12.42
CA LYS A 777 -8.95 30.01 11.49
C LYS A 777 -7.54 29.70 11.99
N VAL A 778 -6.64 29.26 11.11
CA VAL A 778 -5.24 29.02 11.46
C VAL A 778 -4.38 30.21 11.03
N ILE A 779 -3.53 30.68 11.93
CA ILE A 779 -2.44 31.63 11.67
C ILE A 779 -1.15 30.82 11.74
N ALA A 780 -0.56 30.54 10.58
CA ALA A 780 0.69 29.80 10.48
C ALA A 780 1.87 30.75 10.65
N LEU A 781 2.78 30.47 11.60
CA LEU A 781 4.00 31.25 11.80
C LEU A 781 5.16 30.53 11.11
N PHE A 782 5.55 30.99 9.93
CA PHE A 782 6.68 30.42 9.19
C PHE A 782 7.97 31.13 9.61
N LEU A 783 8.80 30.45 10.41
CA LEU A 783 10.01 31.06 10.96
C LEU A 783 11.17 30.92 9.97
N ALA A 784 11.45 31.93 9.16
CA ALA A 784 12.51 31.94 8.14
C ALA A 784 13.19 33.32 8.06
N ASP A 785 14.48 33.34 7.73
CA ASP A 785 15.20 34.58 7.44
C ASP A 785 14.55 35.24 6.20
N THR A 786 14.34 36.56 6.22
CA THR A 786 13.64 37.24 5.11
C THR A 786 14.43 37.16 3.80
N ASP A 787 15.76 37.08 3.93
CA ASP A 787 16.68 36.91 2.80
C ASP A 787 16.58 35.48 2.20
N ASP A 788 16.18 34.48 3.00
CA ASP A 788 16.01 33.09 2.54
C ASP A 788 14.81 32.93 1.59
N VAL A 789 13.82 33.82 1.66
CA VAL A 789 12.56 33.73 0.89
C VAL A 789 12.69 34.40 -0.49
N ALA A 790 13.70 35.26 -0.69
CA ALA A 790 13.86 36.07 -1.89
C ALA A 790 14.93 35.56 -2.88
N GLY A 791 15.72 34.53 -2.54
CA GLY A 791 16.88 34.09 -3.33
C GLY A 791 16.62 32.91 -4.27
N GLU A 792 16.94 33.07 -5.56
CA GLU A 792 16.84 32.07 -6.64
C GLU A 792 17.90 30.93 -6.59
N GLU A 793 18.22 30.35 -5.44
CA GLU A 793 19.06 29.15 -5.44
C GLU A 793 18.25 27.89 -5.82
N LYS A 794 18.12 27.64 -7.13
CA LYS A 794 17.47 26.45 -7.73
C LYS A 794 18.01 25.08 -7.27
N VAL A 795 19.03 25.03 -6.41
CA VAL A 795 19.74 23.80 -6.02
C VAL A 795 19.41 23.34 -4.59
N TRP A 796 18.65 24.12 -3.80
CA TRP A 796 18.35 23.79 -2.42
C TRP A 796 16.88 23.39 -2.22
N ASN A 797 16.64 22.10 -1.91
CA ASN A 797 15.30 21.51 -1.84
C ASN A 797 14.54 21.81 -0.52
N TYR A 798 15.01 22.74 0.32
CA TYR A 798 14.40 23.04 1.60
C TYR A 798 13.97 24.50 1.66
N PRO A 799 12.91 24.83 2.42
CA PRO A 799 12.36 26.19 2.44
C PRO A 799 13.15 27.16 3.35
N TRP A 800 14.30 26.73 3.87
CA TRP A 800 15.19 27.50 4.75
C TRP A 800 16.62 27.33 4.27
N SER A 801 17.45 28.36 4.31
CA SER A 801 18.83 28.25 3.83
C SER A 801 19.70 27.30 4.66
N PRO A 802 20.86 26.87 4.12
CA PRO A 802 21.89 26.18 4.90
C PRO A 802 22.31 26.92 6.17
N LYS A 803 22.30 28.27 6.14
CA LYS A 803 22.59 29.14 7.27
C LYS A 803 21.58 28.93 8.39
N THR A 804 20.30 28.99 8.05
CA THR A 804 19.20 28.70 8.97
C THR A 804 19.34 27.30 9.57
N MET A 805 19.69 26.30 8.75
CA MET A 805 19.93 24.93 9.23
C MET A 805 20.99 24.89 10.31
N ALA A 806 22.13 25.53 10.07
CA ALA A 806 23.26 25.53 10.98
C ALA A 806 22.96 26.30 12.28
N VAL A 807 22.25 27.43 12.22
CA VAL A 807 21.84 28.20 13.42
C VAL A 807 20.91 27.36 14.30
N CYS A 808 19.91 26.72 13.68
CA CYS A 808 18.99 25.85 14.41
C CYS A 808 19.69 24.63 15.00
N LEU A 809 20.61 24.02 14.25
CA LEU A 809 21.39 22.87 14.69
C LEU A 809 22.31 23.23 15.86
N LYS A 810 23.03 24.36 15.80
CA LYS A 810 23.85 24.88 16.90
C LYS A 810 23.06 24.99 18.19
N ARG A 811 21.89 25.64 18.14
CA ARG A 811 20.99 25.76 19.29
C ARG A 811 20.45 24.44 19.80
N VAL A 812 20.25 23.46 18.92
CA VAL A 812 19.82 22.13 19.35
C VAL A 812 20.94 21.45 20.12
N LEU A 813 22.19 21.56 19.67
CA LEU A 813 23.37 21.01 20.33
C LEU A 813 23.66 21.68 21.67
N GLU A 814 23.61 23.02 21.73
CA GLU A 814 23.90 23.82 22.93
C GLU A 814 22.84 23.71 24.04
N ARG A 815 21.71 23.04 23.79
CA ARG A 815 20.70 22.83 24.83
C ARG A 815 21.18 21.80 25.85
N ASP A 816 21.23 22.22 27.10
CA ASP A 816 21.48 21.34 28.26
C ASP A 816 20.37 20.31 28.47
N ALA A 817 19.13 20.65 28.08
CA ALA A 817 17.98 19.78 28.22
C ALA A 817 17.17 19.71 26.92
N HIS A 818 16.88 18.49 26.48
CA HIS A 818 16.04 18.24 25.31
C HIS A 818 14.76 17.47 25.72
N PRO A 819 13.58 18.10 25.68
CA PRO A 819 12.32 17.53 26.19
C PRO A 819 11.98 16.16 25.60
N THR A 820 12.38 15.92 24.34
CA THR A 820 12.06 14.70 23.59
C THR A 820 13.13 13.60 23.68
N LEU A 821 14.34 13.91 24.16
CA LEU A 821 15.45 12.93 24.22
C LEU A 821 15.67 12.36 25.63
N GLY A 822 15.08 12.95 26.67
CA GLY A 822 15.19 12.43 28.04
C GLY A 822 16.65 12.32 28.49
N SER A 823 17.07 11.14 28.98
CA SER A 823 18.47 10.90 29.40
C SER A 823 19.48 10.97 28.25
N ALA A 824 19.04 10.88 27.00
CA ALA A 824 19.88 11.10 25.83
C ALA A 824 20.05 12.58 25.47
N ALA A 825 19.58 13.50 26.32
CA ALA A 825 19.75 14.94 26.10
C ALA A 825 21.21 15.41 26.16
N ASN A 826 22.16 14.60 26.63
CA ASN A 826 23.60 14.93 26.60
C ASN A 826 24.34 14.31 25.40
N ASP A 827 23.62 13.61 24.52
CA ASP A 827 24.19 12.93 23.36
C ASP A 827 24.00 13.77 22.10
N ASP A 828 25.05 14.51 21.72
CA ASP A 828 25.05 15.39 20.55
C ASP A 828 24.80 14.64 19.23
N ARG A 829 25.22 13.38 19.12
CA ARG A 829 24.93 12.54 17.95
C ARG A 829 23.42 12.32 17.83
N LYS A 830 22.73 12.02 18.93
CA LYS A 830 21.28 11.86 18.94
C LYS A 830 20.54 13.17 18.70
N LYS A 831 21.01 14.28 19.27
CA LYS A 831 20.48 15.63 19.01
C LYS A 831 20.53 15.97 17.51
N ALA A 832 21.71 15.79 16.90
CA ALA A 832 21.91 16.02 15.47
C ALA A 832 21.05 15.06 14.62
N SER A 833 20.99 13.77 14.97
CA SER A 833 20.16 12.79 14.24
C SER A 833 18.68 13.16 14.26
N VAL A 834 18.13 13.54 15.42
CA VAL A 834 16.73 13.98 15.52
C VAL A 834 16.51 15.25 14.71
N PHE A 835 17.40 16.24 14.80
CA PHE A 835 17.29 17.46 14.00
C PHE A 835 17.28 17.16 12.50
N LEU A 836 18.24 16.38 11.99
CA LEU A 836 18.34 16.04 10.56
C LEU A 836 17.14 15.21 10.07
N LYS A 837 16.58 14.34 10.92
CA LYS A 837 15.33 13.65 10.63
C LYS A 837 14.17 14.63 10.45
N PHE A 838 14.03 15.60 11.34
CA PHE A 838 13.02 16.65 11.20
C PHE A 838 13.27 17.50 9.95
N TRP A 839 14.51 17.87 9.68
CA TRP A 839 14.90 18.67 8.52
C TRP A 839 14.51 17.97 7.21
N ARG A 840 14.85 16.68 7.05
CA ARG A 840 14.51 15.87 5.87
C ARG A 840 13.02 15.76 5.58
N LEU A 841 12.15 15.90 6.59
CA LEU A 841 10.70 15.92 6.36
C LEU A 841 10.25 17.15 5.56
N PHE A 842 11.10 18.19 5.47
CA PHE A 842 10.85 19.40 4.70
C PHE A 842 11.48 19.40 3.30
N GLU A 843 12.20 18.35 2.89
CA GLU A 843 12.83 18.24 1.55
C GLU A 843 11.83 18.36 0.39
N ARG A 844 10.55 18.13 0.67
CA ARG A 844 9.46 18.21 -0.32
C ARG A 844 8.39 19.23 0.07
N HIS A 845 8.70 20.15 0.98
CA HIS A 845 7.71 21.15 1.40
C HIS A 845 7.50 22.15 0.26
N ARG A 846 6.34 22.09 -0.39
CA ARG A 846 5.94 22.98 -1.50
C ARG A 846 5.49 24.38 -1.04
N GLY A 847 5.91 24.81 0.14
CA GLY A 847 5.36 25.99 0.81
C GLY A 847 3.97 25.74 1.43
N LEU A 848 3.43 26.78 2.05
CA LEU A 848 2.07 26.82 2.58
C LEU A 848 1.18 27.55 1.60
N GLU A 849 0.43 26.80 0.80
CA GLU A 849 -0.66 27.39 0.04
C GLU A 849 -1.77 27.84 0.99
N GLU A 850 -2.37 29.00 0.70
CA GLU A 850 -3.60 29.41 1.35
C GLU A 850 -4.64 28.31 1.16
N SER A 851 -5.26 27.91 2.25
CA SER A 851 -6.33 26.93 2.25
C SER A 851 -7.48 27.47 3.06
N ASN A 852 -8.68 26.90 2.87
CA ASN A 852 -9.85 27.29 3.66
C ASN A 852 -9.65 27.24 5.19
N LEU A 853 -8.59 26.56 5.66
CA LEU A 853 -8.22 26.50 7.06
C LEU A 853 -7.12 27.49 7.45
N VAL A 854 -6.11 27.69 6.59
CA VAL A 854 -4.97 28.59 6.86
C VAL A 854 -5.35 29.98 6.38
N SER A 855 -5.75 30.82 7.33
CA SER A 855 -6.26 32.16 7.07
C SER A 855 -5.16 33.19 6.82
N SER A 856 -3.96 32.95 7.34
CA SER A 856 -2.81 33.82 7.18
C SER A 856 -1.53 33.03 7.45
N VAL A 857 -0.50 33.31 6.66
CA VAL A 857 0.88 32.88 6.91
C VAL A 857 1.67 34.14 7.27
N LEU A 858 2.33 34.14 8.43
CA LEU A 858 3.26 35.17 8.84
C LEU A 858 4.68 34.62 8.71
N VAL A 859 5.48 35.23 7.83
CA VAL A 859 6.91 34.95 7.76
C VAL A 859 7.60 35.80 8.81
N LEU A 860 8.30 35.17 9.74
CA LEU A 860 9.01 35.84 10.84
C LEU A 860 10.47 35.41 10.80
N PRO A 861 11.42 36.31 11.07
CA PRO A 861 12.83 35.94 11.15
C PRO A 861 13.03 34.89 12.23
N ILE A 862 14.01 34.01 12.01
CA ILE A 862 14.48 33.13 13.06
C ILE A 862 15.14 34.00 14.12
N VAL A 863 14.72 33.81 15.38
CA VAL A 863 15.30 34.52 16.53
C VAL A 863 16.82 34.40 16.45
N GLY A 864 17.60 35.46 16.67
CA GLY A 864 19.08 35.41 16.66
C GLY A 864 19.73 34.91 15.38
N GLY A 865 19.77 35.76 14.34
CA GLY A 865 20.49 35.46 13.10
C GLY A 865 21.98 35.23 13.35
N GLY A 866 22.52 34.12 12.83
CA GLY A 866 23.96 33.90 12.75
C GLY A 866 24.53 34.54 11.49
N ARG A 867 25.81 34.93 11.48
CA ARG A 867 26.56 35.24 10.26
C ARG A 867 27.54 34.12 9.98
N TRP A 868 27.70 33.77 8.71
CA TRP A 868 28.77 32.86 8.31
C TRP A 868 30.12 33.54 8.53
N LYS A 869 31.04 32.87 9.23
CA LYS A 869 32.48 33.19 9.17
C LYS A 869 33.06 32.74 7.83
N GLU A 870 32.58 31.60 7.36
CA GLU A 870 32.91 30.96 6.10
C GLU A 870 31.63 30.30 5.52
N ASP A 871 31.49 30.22 4.19
CA ASP A 871 30.31 29.61 3.56
C ASP A 871 30.22 28.10 3.84
N GLY A 872 29.23 27.72 4.66
CA GLY A 872 28.97 26.34 5.06
C GLY A 872 28.07 25.54 4.10
N THR A 873 27.65 26.12 2.97
CA THR A 873 26.60 25.54 2.10
C THR A 873 26.99 24.17 1.53
N GLY A 874 28.23 23.99 1.08
CA GLY A 874 28.72 22.69 0.59
C GLY A 874 28.67 21.60 1.67
N LEU A 875 29.14 21.93 2.87
CA LEU A 875 29.18 21.01 4.00
C LEU A 875 27.77 20.62 4.50
N ALA A 876 26.83 21.56 4.47
CA ALA A 876 25.42 21.30 4.75
C ALA A 876 24.81 20.27 3.78
N LYS A 877 25.09 20.39 2.47
CA LYS A 877 24.65 19.43 1.44
C LYS A 877 25.23 18.03 1.70
N GLU A 878 26.52 17.94 2.04
CA GLU A 878 27.16 16.66 2.37
C GLU A 878 26.54 15.99 3.61
N ILE A 879 26.24 16.75 4.66
CA ILE A 879 25.60 16.24 5.87
C ILE A 879 24.24 15.65 5.53
N LEU A 880 23.44 16.33 4.70
CA LEU A 880 22.11 15.86 4.30
C LEU A 880 22.15 14.60 3.42
N ALA A 881 23.18 14.45 2.59
CA ALA A 881 23.41 13.24 1.78
C ALA A 881 23.88 12.02 2.61
N SER A 882 24.36 12.24 3.84
CA SER A 882 24.97 11.19 4.67
C SER A 882 23.95 10.51 5.60
N ASP A 883 24.09 9.20 5.86
CA ASP A 883 23.26 8.51 6.85
C ASP A 883 23.87 8.62 8.25
N ILE A 884 23.22 9.34 9.17
CA ILE A 884 23.71 9.54 10.55
C ILE A 884 23.40 8.36 11.48
N ASP A 885 22.46 7.50 11.09
CA ASP A 885 22.01 6.36 11.91
C ASP A 885 22.90 5.12 11.73
N SER A 886 23.83 5.10 10.76
CA SER A 886 24.80 4.02 10.62
C SER A 886 25.97 4.19 11.62
N ASP A 887 26.45 3.10 12.21
CA ASP A 887 27.41 3.14 13.32
C ASP A 887 28.78 3.71 12.93
N GLU A 888 29.33 3.35 11.77
CA GLU A 888 30.64 3.85 11.30
C GLU A 888 30.55 5.24 10.64
N SER A 889 29.39 5.62 10.09
CA SER A 889 29.21 6.94 9.47
C SER A 889 28.74 8.01 10.47
N GLY A 890 28.06 7.63 11.55
CA GLY A 890 27.43 8.56 12.48
C GLY A 890 28.41 9.53 13.14
N GLU A 891 29.59 9.04 13.53
CA GLU A 891 30.62 9.88 14.15
C GLU A 891 31.23 10.86 13.14
N LYS A 892 31.50 10.40 11.91
CA LYS A 892 31.99 11.25 10.83
C LYS A 892 30.99 12.36 10.48
N VAL A 893 29.69 12.04 10.49
CA VAL A 893 28.63 13.05 10.26
C VAL A 893 28.56 14.03 11.42
N LEU A 894 28.71 13.58 12.67
CA LEU A 894 28.72 14.47 13.83
C LEU A 894 29.90 15.46 13.77
N GLU A 895 31.09 15.01 13.37
CA GLU A 895 32.24 15.90 13.18
C GLU A 895 32.01 16.94 12.08
N LYS A 896 31.38 16.55 10.96
CA LYS A 896 30.93 17.50 9.94
C LYS A 896 29.91 18.52 10.50
N VAL A 897 28.97 18.05 11.33
CA VAL A 897 27.98 18.91 11.99
C VAL A 897 28.66 19.93 12.92
N LYS A 898 29.61 19.50 13.77
CA LYS A 898 30.37 20.40 14.64
C LYS A 898 31.17 21.42 13.84
N LYS A 899 31.81 20.99 12.75
CA LYS A 899 32.50 21.89 11.82
C LYS A 899 31.55 22.93 11.22
N LEU A 900 30.40 22.50 10.71
CA LEU A 900 29.38 23.42 10.16
C LEU A 900 28.93 24.46 11.19
N VAL A 901 28.71 24.03 12.44
CA VAL A 901 28.31 24.92 13.54
C VAL A 901 29.43 25.90 13.92
N ALA A 902 30.69 25.48 13.89
CA ALA A 902 31.85 26.34 14.17
C ALA A 902 32.06 27.44 13.12
N MET A 903 31.57 27.21 11.89
CA MET A 903 31.58 28.21 10.81
C MET A 903 30.58 29.34 11.02
N LEU A 904 29.71 29.27 12.05
CA LEU A 904 28.78 30.34 12.41
C LEU A 904 29.32 31.24 13.52
N GLU A 905 29.24 32.55 13.28
CA GLU A 905 29.28 33.56 14.32
C GLU A 905 27.85 33.96 14.70
N CYS A 906 27.42 33.59 15.89
CA CYS A 906 26.13 34.05 16.40
C CYS A 906 26.35 35.38 17.10
N GLY A 907 25.72 36.45 16.60
CA GLY A 907 25.63 37.69 17.37
C GLY A 907 24.76 37.48 18.60
N GLU A 908 24.88 38.38 19.59
CA GLU A 908 23.88 38.48 20.65
C GLU A 908 22.51 38.69 20.02
N GLU A 909 21.51 37.95 20.50
CA GLU A 909 20.16 38.08 19.97
C GLU A 909 19.68 39.51 20.22
N SER A 910 19.37 40.24 19.14
CA SER A 910 18.74 41.56 19.26
C SER A 910 17.38 41.39 19.91
N SER A 911 17.27 41.69 21.21
CA SER A 911 15.99 41.66 21.94
C SER A 911 14.94 42.48 21.22
N ALA A 912 15.36 43.61 20.59
CA ALA A 912 14.48 44.48 19.84
C ALA A 912 13.86 43.82 18.59
N GLU A 913 14.61 42.99 17.85
CA GLU A 913 14.06 42.27 16.68
C GLU A 913 13.11 41.15 17.10
N PHE A 914 13.44 40.45 18.18
CA PHE A 914 12.57 39.44 18.74
C PHE A 914 11.25 40.06 19.25
N ASP A 915 11.32 41.18 19.97
CA ASP A 915 10.14 41.92 20.43
C ASP A 915 9.26 42.39 19.26
N LYS A 916 9.87 42.89 18.18
CA LYS A 916 9.13 43.22 16.94
C LYS A 916 8.35 42.01 16.39
N CYS A 917 8.93 40.81 16.44
CA CYS A 917 8.24 39.60 15.98
C CYS A 917 7.05 39.25 16.88
N VAL A 918 7.22 39.34 18.20
CA VAL A 918 6.14 39.13 19.17
C VAL A 918 5.01 40.12 18.92
N ASP A 919 5.35 41.41 18.77
CA ASP A 919 4.38 42.48 18.59
C ASP A 919 3.64 42.34 17.25
N LEU A 920 4.34 41.94 16.18
CA LEU A 920 3.72 41.66 14.88
C LEU A 920 2.68 40.53 14.95
N VAL A 921 2.98 39.43 15.66
CA VAL A 921 2.03 38.32 15.85
C VAL A 921 0.84 38.78 16.69
N VAL A 922 1.07 39.48 17.80
CA VAL A 922 0.01 40.01 18.67
C VAL A 922 -0.88 40.99 17.92
N GLN A 923 -0.30 41.90 17.15
CA GLN A 923 -1.03 42.86 16.32
C GLN A 923 -1.89 42.13 15.28
N LYS A 924 -1.34 41.13 14.57
CA LYS A 924 -2.10 40.37 13.58
C LYS A 924 -3.29 39.64 14.21
N VAL A 925 -3.08 39.01 15.37
CA VAL A 925 -4.17 38.35 16.12
C VAL A 925 -5.25 39.35 16.50
N ARG A 926 -4.88 40.55 16.99
CA ARG A 926 -5.83 41.62 17.34
C ARG A 926 -6.59 42.12 16.11
N THR A 927 -5.91 42.41 15.00
CA THR A 927 -6.55 42.85 13.76
C THR A 927 -7.59 41.83 13.28
N LEU A 928 -7.26 40.54 13.33
CA LEU A 928 -8.19 39.47 12.93
C LEU A 928 -9.34 39.28 13.93
N ALA A 929 -9.11 39.50 15.22
CA ALA A 929 -10.13 39.46 16.27
C ALA A 929 -11.10 40.66 16.20
N SER A 930 -10.63 41.82 15.76
CA SER A 930 -11.45 43.03 15.59
C SER A 930 -12.18 43.11 14.26
N ALA A 931 -11.78 42.31 13.26
CA ALA A 931 -12.43 42.32 11.95
C ALA A 931 -13.90 41.89 12.07
N PRO A 932 -14.86 42.67 11.54
CA PRO A 932 -16.26 42.27 11.52
C PRO A 932 -16.42 40.94 10.78
N LEU A 933 -17.34 40.10 11.27
CA LEU A 933 -17.71 38.87 10.58
C LEU A 933 -18.28 39.26 9.21
N ALA A 934 -17.49 39.10 8.15
CA ALA A 934 -18.00 39.20 6.79
C ALA A 934 -19.20 38.25 6.69
N SER A 935 -20.39 38.82 6.48
CA SER A 935 -21.62 38.04 6.33
C SER A 935 -21.38 37.01 5.24
N ARG A 936 -21.83 35.78 5.49
CA ARG A 936 -21.45 34.59 4.72
C ARG A 936 -22.18 34.54 3.37
N ALA A 937 -22.36 35.67 2.69
CA ALA A 937 -22.72 35.70 1.29
C ALA A 937 -21.55 35.09 0.52
N LEU A 938 -21.68 33.81 0.16
CA LEU A 938 -20.82 33.21 -0.85
C LEU A 938 -20.87 34.13 -2.06
N PRO A 939 -19.72 34.63 -2.59
CA PRO A 939 -19.76 35.38 -3.83
C PRO A 939 -20.44 34.49 -4.89
N PRO A 940 -21.36 35.03 -5.71
CA PRO A 940 -21.96 34.26 -6.78
C PRO A 940 -20.83 33.62 -7.59
N ARG A 941 -20.88 32.30 -7.78
CA ARG A 941 -19.93 31.58 -8.63
C ARG A 941 -20.17 32.01 -10.08
N THR A 942 -19.67 33.17 -10.46
CA THR A 942 -19.41 33.48 -11.86
C THR A 942 -18.18 32.69 -12.27
N LEU A 943 -18.35 31.82 -13.27
CA LEU A 943 -17.26 31.19 -14.01
C LEU A 943 -16.45 32.30 -14.71
N THR A 944 -15.49 32.88 -14.00
CA THR A 944 -14.46 33.73 -14.62
C THR A 944 -13.23 32.89 -14.92
N ALA A 945 -12.68 33.09 -16.13
CA ALA A 945 -11.47 32.50 -16.66
C ALA A 945 -10.29 32.53 -15.65
N PRO A 946 -9.32 31.59 -15.76
CA PRO A 946 -8.23 31.49 -14.80
C PRO A 946 -7.43 32.79 -14.73
N THR A 947 -7.41 33.39 -13.54
CA THR A 947 -6.48 34.47 -13.18
C THR A 947 -5.04 33.93 -13.31
N PRO A 948 -4.10 34.67 -13.92
CA PRO A 948 -2.74 34.19 -14.09
C PRO A 948 -2.03 34.15 -12.72
N PRO A 949 -1.03 33.27 -12.55
CA PRO A 949 -0.21 33.26 -11.33
C PRO A 949 0.55 34.58 -11.21
N PHE A 950 0.73 35.03 -9.97
CA PHE A 950 1.58 36.16 -9.58
C PHE A 950 2.90 36.15 -10.36
N GLN A 951 3.08 37.12 -11.27
CA GLN A 951 4.37 37.42 -11.90
C GLN A 951 5.18 38.31 -10.95
N LEU A 952 6.22 37.75 -10.35
CA LEU A 952 7.37 38.52 -9.89
C LEU A 952 8.05 39.12 -11.14
N ARG A 953 8.22 40.44 -11.15
CA ARG A 953 8.88 41.18 -12.23
C ARG A 953 10.37 40.80 -12.29
N CYS A 954 10.80 40.15 -13.37
CA CYS A 954 12.20 40.15 -13.81
C CYS A 954 12.43 41.32 -14.80
N PRO A 955 13.49 42.12 -14.67
CA PRO A 955 13.95 43.00 -15.74
C PRO A 955 14.95 42.25 -16.65
N LEU A 956 14.70 42.39 -17.96
CA LEU A 956 15.67 42.44 -19.07
C LEU A 956 16.70 41.30 -19.19
N TYR A 957 16.51 40.45 -20.20
CA TYR A 957 17.61 39.81 -20.92
C TYR A 957 17.68 40.32 -22.36
N VAL A 958 18.91 40.65 -22.73
CA VAL A 958 19.42 41.15 -23.99
C VAL A 958 19.09 40.18 -25.13
N GLY A 959 18.63 40.75 -26.25
CA GLY A 959 18.35 40.01 -27.48
C GLY A 959 19.59 39.35 -28.06
N VAL A 960 19.41 38.12 -28.53
CA VAL A 960 20.28 37.49 -29.52
C VAL A 960 19.39 37.17 -30.71
N GLU A 961 19.61 37.92 -31.80
CA GLU A 961 19.15 37.58 -33.14
C GLU A 961 19.82 36.26 -33.57
N ILE A 962 19.03 35.32 -34.08
CA ILE A 962 19.52 34.33 -35.03
C ILE A 962 18.61 34.39 -36.26
N SER A 963 19.23 34.83 -37.34
CA SER A 963 18.78 34.87 -38.71
C SER A 963 18.84 33.48 -39.36
N GLY A 964 17.88 33.20 -40.26
CA GLY A 964 17.94 32.34 -41.47
C GLY A 964 18.43 30.88 -41.32
N GLY A 965 17.86 29.88 -41.98
CA GLY A 965 16.96 29.81 -43.12
C GLY A 965 17.07 28.40 -43.75
N MET A 966 16.01 28.03 -44.47
CA MET A 966 15.71 26.74 -45.14
C MET A 966 15.19 25.61 -44.25
#